data_AF-A0AAF5HY89-F1
#
_entry.id   AF-A0AAF5HY89-F1
#
_cell.length_a   1.000
_cell.length_b   1.000
_cell.length_c   1.000
_cell.angle_alpha   90.00
_cell.angle_beta   90.00
_cell.angle_gamma   90.00
#
_symmetry.space_group_name_H-M   'P 1'
#
loop_
_entity.id
_entity.type
_entity.pdbx_description
1 polymer ?
#
loop_
_entity_poly.entity_id
_entity_poly.type
_entity_poly.pdbx_seq_one_letter_code
_entity_poly.pdbx_strand_id
1 'polypeptide(L)'
;MMYANGTTKLNSNKNQIDTSISSSYEVQSTTDINAEQEYFLYELETTDSSSVGLVLRAIYEGGDVAKFTRALERKIIHYDKSILNVSNYHYQGFVESMKQLACLKTKVAEIRDKAEDINGIIQSNATDLITHGEELIRYRRFQRNAKIAMDQITQTLPILENYSKIKELMDQGKYYQALKILEEMEHTHREYLSKYRFTQALAKSFSGIRKQIKEKSFSEFTDFLELISKVSQRIGIYVMKNSAESFDQERNVSEAMNISDHKKSMISNTFLELSFDGSLKKKGTIDYKARAEDDFDEENNNPLDIIDFAPIHRCCQIYNILSEKGTFQKLYRDQRQAQANVVIEPSSKMTSNTSGYLPYLQNIVGFFVVEDYILQREPLLSSVNYKNSLWETALKKIKSTMDNHFGQCVDIAMMLKIKKMIFLFALTMKSYGYDIQPLYHLLKNFRDQYNEILMSEYCSLFEKTLHNDNYTPIVCEDEKQFLDILKQFPFHKRGLDKEPFPRKFPFSDFVPTVFTQAKMYLEGCLKFMEHLQMGQSEIDDTIRRYANVLLSRWAGSIKSFCHDKNRNLVQLTQIIVNIGYLEKGVPYLEEFIKRLTKKDKSLSQGTGHLVSLKDQVFKDAKCEVESQIDHSLHNKIDEFFNLNSYDWDLQVSKGVSSEYITDLLSFLQTIFVTFKNLPPALARHLCMQLCKYLSECLTKTILNNSVKSLSSGAIDQFSLDVMQCENFTLQCPVSGFEDGSLVMTFASLRQLLDLVMAGDWSTFLADCGKKNQGKYQRFMHFKDISLLVNKNIIFLLRLQVMTYNTDVLMVKEILKTKDVEEETQKSNTERDDIYRKIEYCKICGDLADSYHYSVSSCRGCNAFFRRAINLNMTFVCRHGGNCLINKNTRCSCRSCRFDKCIKAGMDPAAVQPKRDYTKDVNKNRNSIENDSLTSFDTLQNKSPEIDIDKGGWEMMSNTPISTQSSISTQINFEDSSKPTYQELNYLYDLIKKYSEDCQRRRLLCCNTIEEMLLPNSYLPQPCFIKDITATYKIEMSLMFQWITSIPGFSSIPYPKDKAKLIKEFSSKFYILNILANTIDLGLIDRIMLVNNRYILPQLCPITDPQNMFSNQLVNILYGKTCLNILEELIKPMKDMNIEIIEIVALRIIMFWNPGNIGLSEESISYCQMHYDSFIRDLDKWYELKGKESSEITLRVSKTILLIPGIMKIAYTINRILETLDDNYLISFGDDSLKKILTI
;
A
#
# COMPACT_ATOMS: atom_id res chain seq x y z
N MET A 1 -42.29 45.33 -37.64
CA MET A 1 -41.71 46.45 -38.41
C MET A 1 -40.73 45.87 -39.41
N MET A 2 -40.67 46.26 -40.69
CA MET A 2 -41.60 47.09 -41.48
C MET A 2 -41.50 46.64 -42.95
N TYR A 3 -42.63 46.24 -43.56
CA TYR A 3 -42.80 46.07 -45.01
C TYR A 3 -44.31 46.22 -45.31
N ALA A 4 -44.72 47.28 -46.00
CA ALA A 4 -46.10 47.56 -46.42
C ALA A 4 -46.12 48.62 -47.55
N ASN A 5 -47.20 48.67 -48.34
CA ASN A 5 -47.28 49.40 -49.62
C ASN A 5 -48.14 50.69 -49.59
N GLY A 6 -47.91 51.59 -50.56
CA GLY A 6 -48.85 52.66 -50.98
C GLY A 6 -48.17 54.01 -51.24
N THR A 7 -48.65 54.89 -52.14
CA THR A 7 -49.73 54.84 -53.17
C THR A 7 -49.49 55.93 -54.24
N THR A 8 -50.14 55.83 -55.42
CA THR A 8 -50.02 56.76 -56.57
C THR A 8 -51.28 57.61 -56.82
N LYS A 9 -51.19 58.82 -57.41
CA LYS A 9 -52.33 59.47 -58.13
C LYS A 9 -52.06 60.75 -58.96
N LEU A 10 -52.87 60.91 -60.02
CA LEU A 10 -53.40 62.12 -60.71
C LEU A 10 -52.94 62.47 -62.16
N ASN A 11 -53.75 63.28 -62.86
CA ASN A 11 -54.16 63.07 -64.28
C ASN A 11 -54.31 64.35 -65.16
N SER A 12 -54.75 64.20 -66.42
CA SER A 12 -54.69 65.11 -67.60
C SER A 12 -55.84 66.12 -67.89
N ASN A 13 -55.67 67.04 -68.89
CA ASN A 13 -56.58 67.34 -70.05
C ASN A 13 -56.55 68.81 -70.61
N LYS A 14 -56.59 69.04 -71.96
CA LYS A 14 -57.60 69.87 -72.74
C LYS A 14 -57.26 70.39 -74.18
N ASN A 15 -58.36 70.61 -74.94
CA ASN A 15 -58.73 71.13 -76.31
C ASN A 15 -58.19 72.54 -76.77
N GLN A 16 -58.36 73.12 -77.99
CA GLN A 16 -58.72 72.79 -79.43
C GLN A 16 -58.93 74.13 -80.25
N ILE A 17 -59.22 74.11 -81.58
CA ILE A 17 -60.09 75.04 -82.43
C ILE A 17 -59.48 75.57 -83.78
N ASP A 18 -60.34 75.97 -84.75
CA ASP A 18 -60.22 75.97 -86.24
C ASP A 18 -60.39 77.35 -86.97
N THR A 19 -60.32 77.42 -88.33
CA THR A 19 -61.25 78.11 -89.33
C THR A 19 -60.67 78.36 -90.78
N SER A 20 -61.45 78.95 -91.74
CA SER A 20 -61.30 78.83 -93.23
C SER A 20 -61.89 80.00 -94.10
N ILE A 21 -61.84 79.94 -95.47
CA ILE A 21 -62.69 80.58 -96.57
C ILE A 21 -61.90 81.04 -97.87
N SER A 22 -62.57 81.39 -98.99
CA SER A 22 -62.09 81.63 -100.40
C SER A 22 -62.68 82.93 -101.07
N SER A 23 -62.69 83.30 -102.40
CA SER A 23 -62.45 82.66 -103.75
C SER A 23 -62.46 83.69 -104.96
N SER A 24 -62.19 83.23 -106.21
CA SER A 24 -62.61 83.71 -107.59
C SER A 24 -62.06 84.99 -108.29
N TYR A 25 -61.68 84.89 -109.60
CA TYR A 25 -62.10 85.67 -110.82
C TYR A 25 -61.18 85.45 -112.09
N GLU A 26 -61.53 86.01 -113.28
CA GLU A 26 -61.08 85.59 -114.65
C GLU A 26 -60.47 86.70 -115.57
N VAL A 27 -60.06 86.37 -116.83
CA VAL A 27 -60.43 87.03 -118.14
C VAL A 27 -59.33 87.06 -119.26
N GLN A 28 -59.81 86.84 -120.50
CA GLN A 28 -59.26 86.68 -121.88
C GLN A 28 -58.38 87.81 -122.52
N SER A 29 -57.92 87.56 -123.75
CA SER A 29 -57.46 88.50 -124.82
C SER A 29 -57.56 87.78 -126.19
N THR A 30 -57.54 88.40 -127.38
CA THR A 30 -57.29 89.79 -127.86
C THR A 30 -58.54 90.30 -128.64
N THR A 31 -58.59 91.30 -129.54
CA THR A 31 -57.64 92.27 -130.17
C THR A 31 -58.41 93.63 -130.35
N ASP A 32 -58.32 94.55 -131.33
CA ASP A 32 -57.55 94.83 -132.58
C ASP A 32 -57.13 96.31 -132.58
N ILE A 33 -56.03 96.68 -133.26
CA ILE A 33 -55.38 98.02 -133.24
C ILE A 33 -55.00 98.48 -134.67
N ASN A 34 -54.93 99.79 -134.93
CA ASN A 34 -54.55 100.35 -136.25
C ASN A 34 -53.04 100.67 -136.36
N ALA A 35 -52.47 100.54 -137.56
CA ALA A 35 -51.03 100.61 -137.82
C ALA A 35 -50.35 101.93 -137.37
N GLU A 36 -50.99 103.09 -137.55
CA GLU A 36 -50.43 104.38 -137.09
C GLU A 36 -50.30 104.45 -135.56
N GLN A 37 -51.25 103.84 -134.85
CA GLN A 37 -51.24 103.78 -133.37
C GLN A 37 -50.13 102.85 -132.90
N GLU A 38 -49.90 101.76 -133.61
CA GLU A 38 -48.81 100.82 -133.35
C GLU A 38 -47.43 101.45 -133.63
N TYR A 39 -47.31 102.28 -134.67
CA TYR A 39 -46.08 103.05 -134.95
C TYR A 39 -45.73 104.05 -133.84
N PHE A 40 -46.68 104.88 -133.38
CA PHE A 40 -46.42 105.83 -132.28
C PHE A 40 -46.10 105.14 -130.95
N LEU A 41 -46.67 103.96 -130.69
CA LEU A 41 -46.32 103.14 -129.52
C LEU A 41 -44.92 102.54 -129.67
N TYR A 42 -44.53 102.08 -130.86
CA TYR A 42 -43.20 101.56 -131.14
C TYR A 42 -42.11 102.63 -131.02
N GLU A 43 -42.35 103.86 -131.49
CA GLU A 43 -41.47 105.01 -131.25
C GLU A 43 -41.29 105.25 -129.75
N LEU A 44 -42.37 105.29 -128.96
CA LEU A 44 -42.30 105.48 -127.50
C LEU A 44 -41.63 104.31 -126.75
N GLU A 45 -41.60 103.11 -127.33
CA GLU A 45 -40.91 101.92 -126.80
C GLU A 45 -39.42 101.84 -127.17
N THR A 46 -38.98 102.58 -128.20
CA THR A 46 -37.61 102.50 -128.74
C THR A 46 -36.81 103.81 -128.61
N THR A 47 -37.45 104.90 -128.21
CA THR A 47 -36.85 106.24 -128.14
C THR A 47 -36.24 106.56 -126.77
N ASP A 48 -34.99 107.03 -126.77
CA ASP A 48 -34.32 107.52 -125.56
C ASP A 48 -35.10 108.62 -124.83
N SER A 49 -34.96 108.68 -123.50
CA SER A 49 -35.75 109.55 -122.60
C SER A 49 -35.70 111.05 -122.94
N SER A 50 -34.66 111.49 -123.65
CA SER A 50 -34.49 112.87 -124.15
C SER A 50 -35.45 113.26 -125.28
N SER A 51 -36.01 112.28 -126.00
CA SER A 51 -36.68 112.49 -127.30
C SER A 51 -38.18 112.18 -127.29
N VAL A 52 -38.69 111.62 -126.19
CA VAL A 52 -40.12 111.36 -125.92
C VAL A 52 -41.02 112.58 -126.21
N GLY A 53 -40.54 113.80 -125.96
CA GLY A 53 -41.26 115.04 -126.25
C GLY A 53 -41.57 115.29 -127.72
N LEU A 54 -40.81 114.70 -128.66
CA LEU A 54 -41.08 114.78 -130.10
C LEU A 54 -42.23 113.85 -130.50
N VAL A 55 -42.25 112.62 -129.98
CA VAL A 55 -43.32 111.65 -130.27
C VAL A 55 -44.65 112.11 -129.67
N LEU A 56 -44.63 112.60 -128.42
CA LEU A 56 -45.79 113.24 -127.79
C LEU A 56 -46.30 114.43 -128.61
N ARG A 57 -45.40 115.25 -129.17
CA ARG A 57 -45.78 116.37 -130.03
C ARG A 57 -46.48 115.90 -131.30
N ALA A 58 -45.98 114.86 -131.97
CA ALA A 58 -46.64 114.27 -133.14
C ALA A 58 -48.03 113.70 -132.80
N ILE A 59 -48.22 113.11 -131.62
CA ILE A 59 -49.52 112.62 -131.13
C ILE A 59 -50.51 113.78 -130.89
N TYR A 60 -50.05 114.91 -130.37
CA TYR A 60 -50.89 116.11 -130.21
C TYR A 60 -51.21 116.81 -131.54
N GLU A 61 -50.23 116.93 -132.44
CA GLU A 61 -50.40 117.53 -133.77
C GLU A 61 -51.25 116.63 -134.70
N GLY A 62 -51.26 115.31 -134.48
CA GLY A 62 -52.09 114.31 -135.17
C GLY A 62 -53.58 114.29 -134.76
N GLY A 63 -54.01 115.13 -133.81
CA GLY A 63 -55.43 115.40 -133.52
C GLY A 63 -56.26 114.30 -132.85
N ASP A 64 -55.74 113.08 -132.73
CA ASP A 64 -56.50 111.90 -132.25
C ASP A 64 -55.98 111.34 -130.91
N VAL A 65 -55.60 112.24 -130.01
CA VAL A 65 -55.06 111.93 -128.67
C VAL A 65 -55.94 110.91 -127.92
N ALA A 66 -57.26 111.00 -128.05
CA ALA A 66 -58.19 110.06 -127.40
C ALA A 66 -58.09 108.61 -127.92
N LYS A 67 -57.74 108.39 -129.20
CA LYS A 67 -57.42 107.04 -129.71
C LYS A 67 -56.02 106.62 -129.32
N PHE A 68 -55.05 107.53 -129.32
CA PHE A 68 -53.70 107.21 -128.84
C PHE A 68 -53.71 106.80 -127.36
N THR A 69 -54.37 107.56 -126.48
CA THR A 69 -54.52 107.20 -125.05
C THR A 69 -55.15 105.82 -124.89
N ARG A 70 -56.17 105.46 -125.67
CA ARG A 70 -56.76 104.10 -125.65
C ARG A 70 -55.81 103.02 -126.17
N ALA A 71 -54.98 103.34 -127.16
CA ALA A 71 -53.97 102.41 -127.68
C ALA A 71 -52.85 102.21 -126.64
N LEU A 72 -52.40 103.29 -125.98
CA LEU A 72 -51.46 103.27 -124.87
C LEU A 72 -52.03 102.53 -123.66
N GLU A 73 -53.28 102.80 -123.25
CA GLU A 73 -54.00 102.05 -122.21
C GLU A 73 -54.08 100.56 -122.55
N ARG A 74 -54.37 100.19 -123.81
CA ARG A 74 -54.36 98.78 -124.25
C ARG A 74 -52.97 98.16 -124.25
N LYS A 75 -51.94 98.92 -124.61
CA LYS A 75 -50.54 98.47 -124.65
C LYS A 75 -49.97 98.34 -123.23
N ILE A 76 -50.30 99.27 -122.33
CA ILE A 76 -50.10 99.17 -120.88
C ILE A 76 -50.85 97.95 -120.34
N ILE A 77 -52.15 97.79 -120.60
CA ILE A 77 -52.90 96.59 -120.20
C ILE A 77 -52.28 95.31 -120.78
N HIS A 78 -51.71 95.34 -121.99
CA HIS A 78 -51.02 94.19 -122.57
C HIS A 78 -49.66 93.91 -121.90
N TYR A 79 -48.89 94.94 -121.53
CA TYR A 79 -47.66 94.79 -120.76
C TYR A 79 -47.93 94.43 -119.30
N ASP A 80 -48.88 95.06 -118.62
CA ASP A 80 -49.37 94.67 -117.30
C ASP A 80 -49.90 93.24 -117.32
N LYS A 81 -50.57 92.80 -118.39
CA LYS A 81 -51.03 91.40 -118.57
C LYS A 81 -49.89 90.45 -118.93
N SER A 82 -48.85 90.91 -119.61
CA SER A 82 -47.65 90.12 -119.90
C SER A 82 -46.74 90.01 -118.67
N ILE A 83 -46.64 91.07 -117.87
CA ILE A 83 -46.01 91.13 -116.56
C ILE A 83 -46.82 90.28 -115.58
N LEU A 84 -48.15 90.35 -115.58
CA LEU A 84 -49.02 89.43 -114.80
C LEU A 84 -48.91 87.99 -115.30
N ASN A 85 -48.70 87.73 -116.58
CA ASN A 85 -48.51 86.36 -117.08
C ASN A 85 -47.13 85.82 -116.70
N VAL A 86 -46.04 86.58 -116.91
CA VAL A 86 -44.68 86.21 -116.49
C VAL A 86 -44.60 86.12 -114.96
N SER A 87 -45.21 87.07 -114.25
CA SER A 87 -45.31 87.03 -112.80
C SER A 87 -46.15 85.85 -112.37
N ASN A 88 -47.33 85.55 -112.92
CA ASN A 88 -48.13 84.39 -112.52
C ASN A 88 -47.44 83.05 -112.83
N TYR A 89 -46.83 82.93 -114.02
CA TYR A 89 -46.09 81.75 -114.46
C TYR A 89 -44.91 81.45 -113.53
N HIS A 90 -44.20 82.49 -113.07
CA HIS A 90 -43.15 82.35 -112.08
C HIS A 90 -43.62 82.51 -110.63
N TYR A 91 -44.83 83.01 -110.35
CA TYR A 91 -45.39 83.21 -109.00
C TYR A 91 -45.74 81.88 -108.39
N GLN A 92 -46.29 80.96 -109.18
CA GLN A 92 -46.54 79.62 -108.68
C GLN A 92 -45.20 78.95 -108.33
N GLY A 93 -44.19 78.99 -109.22
CA GLY A 93 -42.85 78.48 -108.92
C GLY A 93 -42.10 79.22 -107.79
N PHE A 94 -42.27 80.53 -107.64
CA PHE A 94 -41.62 81.35 -106.61
C PHE A 94 -42.31 81.22 -105.26
N VAL A 95 -43.64 81.18 -105.21
CA VAL A 95 -44.41 80.87 -103.99
C VAL A 95 -44.18 79.43 -103.57
N GLU A 96 -44.04 78.49 -104.51
CA GLU A 96 -43.67 77.10 -104.20
C GLU A 96 -42.23 77.03 -103.67
N SER A 97 -41.28 77.76 -104.27
CA SER A 97 -39.90 77.88 -103.77
C SER A 97 -39.82 78.58 -102.42
N MET A 98 -40.62 79.61 -102.18
CA MET A 98 -40.71 80.34 -100.90
C MET A 98 -41.42 79.51 -99.82
N LYS A 99 -42.45 78.73 -100.19
CA LYS A 99 -43.06 77.71 -99.30
C LYS A 99 -42.06 76.62 -98.98
N GLN A 100 -41.26 76.17 -99.95
CA GLN A 100 -40.18 75.20 -99.73
C GLN A 100 -39.08 75.79 -98.85
N LEU A 101 -38.70 77.06 -99.00
CA LEU A 101 -37.70 77.74 -98.17
C LEU A 101 -38.22 78.02 -96.74
N ALA A 102 -39.50 78.39 -96.59
CA ALA A 102 -40.15 78.51 -95.29
C ALA A 102 -40.25 77.14 -94.60
N CYS A 103 -40.64 76.09 -95.35
CA CYS A 103 -40.62 74.70 -94.89
C CYS A 103 -39.19 74.21 -94.59
N LEU A 104 -38.17 74.70 -95.31
CA LEU A 104 -36.77 74.43 -95.00
C LEU A 104 -36.38 75.05 -93.66
N LYS A 105 -36.87 76.25 -93.34
CA LYS A 105 -36.67 76.87 -92.02
C LYS A 105 -37.33 76.05 -90.91
N THR A 106 -38.53 75.49 -91.13
CA THR A 106 -39.16 74.54 -90.18
C THR A 106 -38.38 73.23 -90.08
N LYS A 107 -37.91 72.66 -91.19
CA LYS A 107 -37.10 71.44 -91.22
C LYS A 107 -35.71 71.62 -90.59
N VAL A 108 -35.11 72.80 -90.71
CA VAL A 108 -33.85 73.14 -90.02
C VAL A 108 -34.08 73.29 -88.52
N ALA A 109 -35.23 73.84 -88.09
CA ALA A 109 -35.63 73.79 -86.69
C ALA A 109 -35.83 72.33 -86.23
N GLU A 110 -36.61 71.51 -86.95
CA GLU A 110 -36.76 70.09 -86.63
C GLU A 110 -35.41 69.34 -86.57
N ILE A 111 -34.45 69.63 -87.45
CA ILE A 111 -33.14 69.00 -87.46
C ILE A 111 -32.28 69.46 -86.27
N ARG A 112 -32.34 70.75 -85.90
CA ARG A 112 -31.70 71.24 -84.67
C ARG A 112 -32.34 70.59 -83.44
N ASP A 113 -33.65 70.58 -83.36
CA ASP A 113 -34.39 70.07 -82.20
C ASP A 113 -34.15 68.56 -82.06
N LYS A 114 -34.13 67.81 -83.18
CA LYS A 114 -33.69 66.40 -83.21
C LYS A 114 -32.21 66.21 -82.85
N ALA A 115 -31.33 67.17 -83.16
CA ALA A 115 -29.92 67.12 -82.75
C ALA A 115 -29.74 67.44 -81.25
N GLU A 116 -30.56 68.33 -80.69
CA GLU A 116 -30.62 68.60 -79.26
C GLU A 116 -31.21 67.41 -78.49
N ASP A 117 -32.29 66.77 -79.00
CA ASP A 117 -32.84 65.50 -78.50
C ASP A 117 -31.79 64.38 -78.54
N ILE A 118 -31.11 64.18 -79.68
CA ILE A 118 -30.06 63.15 -79.83
C ILE A 118 -28.89 63.44 -78.89
N ASN A 119 -28.47 64.70 -78.72
CA ASN A 119 -27.46 65.06 -77.74
C ASN A 119 -27.94 64.79 -76.30
N GLY A 120 -29.21 65.08 -75.96
CA GLY A 120 -29.80 64.76 -74.66
C GLY A 120 -29.82 63.25 -74.38
N ILE A 121 -30.22 62.44 -75.37
CA ILE A 121 -30.19 60.98 -75.33
C ILE A 121 -28.75 60.46 -75.19
N ILE A 122 -27.79 61.03 -75.93
CA ILE A 122 -26.36 60.68 -75.80
C ILE A 122 -25.83 61.04 -74.42
N GLN A 123 -26.19 62.19 -73.85
CA GLN A 123 -25.76 62.58 -72.50
C GLN A 123 -26.38 61.67 -71.42
N SER A 124 -27.67 61.32 -71.52
CA SER A 124 -28.33 60.35 -70.64
C SER A 124 -27.66 58.97 -70.71
N ASN A 125 -27.47 58.45 -71.92
CA ASN A 125 -26.79 57.18 -72.16
C ASN A 125 -25.32 57.21 -71.72
N ALA A 126 -24.65 58.36 -71.77
CA ALA A 126 -23.28 58.52 -71.27
C ALA A 126 -23.24 58.52 -69.74
N THR A 127 -24.20 59.15 -69.05
CA THR A 127 -24.31 59.02 -67.58
C THR A 127 -24.60 57.59 -67.15
N ASP A 128 -25.48 56.88 -67.85
CA ASP A 128 -25.74 55.46 -67.58
C ASP A 128 -24.53 54.55 -67.91
N LEU A 129 -23.78 54.86 -68.97
CA LEU A 129 -22.54 54.13 -69.29
C LEU A 129 -21.44 54.37 -68.25
N ILE A 130 -21.38 55.57 -67.67
CA ILE A 130 -20.44 55.90 -66.58
C ILE A 130 -20.80 55.15 -65.29
N THR A 131 -22.08 55.08 -64.91
CA THR A 131 -22.49 54.32 -63.71
C THR A 131 -22.23 52.81 -63.87
N HIS A 132 -22.60 52.22 -65.01
CA HIS A 132 -22.23 50.83 -65.33
C HIS A 132 -20.71 50.62 -65.41
N GLY A 133 -19.94 51.64 -65.83
CA GLY A 133 -18.48 51.64 -65.83
C GLY A 133 -17.89 51.59 -64.42
N GLU A 134 -18.42 52.38 -63.48
CA GLU A 134 -18.04 52.29 -62.07
C GLU A 134 -18.38 50.93 -61.46
N GLU A 135 -19.57 50.39 -61.75
CA GLU A 135 -19.96 49.05 -61.29
C GLU A 135 -19.02 47.97 -61.84
N LEU A 136 -18.67 48.02 -63.12
CA LEU A 136 -17.70 47.10 -63.73
C LEU A 136 -16.33 47.16 -63.02
N ILE A 137 -15.87 48.36 -62.62
CA ILE A 137 -14.64 48.54 -61.85
C ILE A 137 -14.77 47.93 -60.44
N ARG A 138 -15.92 48.12 -59.76
CA ARG A 138 -16.21 47.49 -58.45
C ARG A 138 -16.21 45.96 -58.57
N TYR A 139 -16.87 45.40 -59.58
CA TYR A 139 -16.89 43.95 -59.84
C TYR A 139 -15.51 43.38 -60.19
N ARG A 140 -14.71 44.06 -61.01
CA ARG A 140 -13.32 43.65 -61.30
C ARG A 140 -12.43 43.68 -60.05
N ARG A 141 -12.60 44.67 -59.17
CA ARG A 141 -11.89 44.73 -57.88
C ARG A 141 -12.33 43.58 -56.95
N PHE A 142 -13.63 43.28 -56.90
CA PHE A 142 -14.15 42.13 -56.17
C PHE A 142 -13.59 40.80 -56.71
N GLN A 143 -13.60 40.58 -58.02
CA GLN A 143 -13.05 39.38 -58.66
C GLN A 143 -11.56 39.20 -58.38
N ARG A 144 -10.76 40.27 -58.43
CA ARG A 144 -9.33 40.22 -58.06
C ARG A 144 -9.13 39.84 -56.59
N ASN A 145 -9.90 40.44 -55.68
CA ASN A 145 -9.83 40.12 -54.25
C ASN A 145 -10.27 38.68 -53.97
N ALA A 146 -11.34 38.21 -54.62
CA ALA A 146 -11.84 36.84 -54.51
C ALA A 146 -10.81 35.82 -55.00
N LYS A 147 -10.14 36.06 -56.14
CA LYS A 147 -9.06 35.18 -56.61
C LYS A 147 -7.90 35.12 -55.61
N ILE A 148 -7.44 36.26 -55.10
CA ILE A 148 -6.37 36.30 -54.09
C ILE A 148 -6.78 35.53 -52.82
N ALA A 149 -8.04 35.66 -52.38
CA ALA A 149 -8.55 34.89 -51.24
C ALA A 149 -8.56 33.38 -51.53
N MET A 150 -8.99 32.94 -52.72
CA MET A 150 -8.93 31.53 -53.13
C MET A 150 -7.48 31.01 -53.14
N ASP A 151 -6.56 31.72 -53.81
CA ASP A 151 -5.15 31.33 -53.94
C ASP A 151 -4.48 31.17 -52.54
N GLN A 152 -4.85 32.01 -51.56
CA GLN A 152 -4.35 31.89 -50.18
C GLN A 152 -5.05 30.77 -49.37
N ILE A 153 -6.36 30.54 -49.56
CA ILE A 153 -7.07 29.43 -48.90
C ILE A 153 -6.51 28.09 -49.37
N THR A 154 -6.32 27.90 -50.68
CA THR A 154 -5.74 26.67 -51.25
C THR A 154 -4.36 26.35 -50.68
N GLN A 155 -3.50 27.36 -50.46
CA GLN A 155 -2.18 27.15 -49.82
C GLN A 155 -2.29 26.71 -48.35
N THR A 156 -3.38 27.03 -47.66
CA THR A 156 -3.60 26.62 -46.25
C THR A 156 -4.38 25.33 -46.08
N LEU A 157 -5.01 24.80 -47.14
CA LEU A 157 -5.86 23.60 -47.06
C LEU A 157 -5.13 22.35 -46.50
N PRO A 158 -3.87 22.03 -46.89
CA PRO A 158 -3.17 20.87 -46.35
C PRO A 158 -2.93 20.91 -44.84
N ILE A 159 -2.90 22.11 -44.24
CA ILE A 159 -2.75 22.29 -42.78
C ILE A 159 -4.05 21.87 -42.08
N LEU A 160 -5.21 22.17 -42.68
CA LEU A 160 -6.52 21.78 -42.16
C LEU A 160 -6.76 20.26 -42.35
N GLU A 161 -6.36 19.71 -43.49
CA GLU A 161 -6.42 18.26 -43.77
C GLU A 161 -5.53 17.46 -42.81
N ASN A 162 -4.27 17.87 -42.63
CA ASN A 162 -3.37 17.23 -41.65
C ASN A 162 -3.88 17.37 -40.20
N TYR A 163 -4.50 18.49 -39.84
CA TYR A 163 -5.10 18.67 -38.52
C TYR A 163 -6.35 17.80 -38.30
N SER A 164 -7.19 17.60 -39.33
CA SER A 164 -8.28 16.61 -39.29
C SER A 164 -7.73 15.20 -39.07
N LYS A 165 -6.73 14.82 -39.86
CA LYS A 165 -6.07 13.51 -39.79
C LYS A 165 -5.38 13.27 -38.46
N ILE A 166 -4.81 14.29 -37.82
CA ILE A 166 -4.26 14.20 -36.45
C ILE A 166 -5.37 13.86 -35.45
N LYS A 167 -6.54 14.52 -35.54
CA LYS A 167 -7.70 14.18 -34.69
C LYS A 167 -8.20 12.76 -34.94
N GLU A 168 -8.43 12.38 -36.19
CA GLU A 168 -8.85 11.02 -36.56
C GLU A 168 -7.89 9.95 -36.02
N LEU A 169 -6.57 10.20 -36.03
CA LEU A 169 -5.58 9.31 -35.44
C LEU A 169 -5.57 9.33 -33.90
N MET A 170 -5.87 10.46 -33.25
CA MET A 170 -6.04 10.56 -31.79
C MET A 170 -7.32 9.89 -31.28
N ASP A 171 -8.35 9.83 -32.10
CA ASP A 171 -9.62 9.15 -31.83
C ASP A 171 -9.51 7.64 -32.11
N GLN A 172 -8.69 7.24 -33.10
CA GLN A 172 -8.31 5.85 -33.35
C GLN A 172 -7.21 5.30 -32.39
N GLY A 173 -6.79 6.06 -31.38
CA GLY A 173 -5.74 5.63 -30.42
C GLY A 173 -4.32 5.52 -31.01
N LYS A 174 -4.09 5.98 -32.25
CA LYS A 174 -2.83 5.86 -33.00
C LYS A 174 -1.88 7.02 -32.69
N TYR A 175 -1.66 7.32 -31.41
CA TYR A 175 -0.99 8.56 -30.99
C TYR A 175 0.43 8.75 -31.57
N TYR A 176 1.19 7.68 -31.76
CA TYR A 176 2.51 7.75 -32.42
C TYR A 176 2.42 8.33 -33.84
N GLN A 177 1.37 7.94 -34.60
CA GLN A 177 1.15 8.42 -35.97
C GLN A 177 0.64 9.87 -35.96
N ALA A 178 -0.24 10.22 -35.02
CA ALA A 178 -0.70 11.59 -34.81
C ALA A 178 0.47 12.54 -34.46
N LEU A 179 1.36 12.11 -33.55
CA LEU A 179 2.54 12.88 -33.13
C LEU A 179 3.53 13.08 -34.29
N LYS A 180 3.75 12.06 -35.12
CA LYS A 180 4.60 12.18 -36.31
C LYS A 180 4.05 13.19 -37.33
N ILE A 181 2.75 13.18 -37.61
CA ILE A 181 2.12 14.16 -38.54
C ILE A 181 2.16 15.58 -37.94
N LEU A 182 2.05 15.72 -36.61
CA LEU A 182 2.19 17.00 -35.93
C LEU A 182 3.59 17.61 -36.13
N GLU A 183 4.64 16.82 -35.96
CA GLU A 183 6.03 17.23 -36.21
C GLU A 183 6.27 17.55 -37.69
N GLU A 184 5.79 16.68 -38.60
CA GLU A 184 5.88 16.89 -40.04
C GLU A 184 5.22 18.21 -40.45
N MET A 185 4.04 18.54 -39.91
CA MET A 185 3.31 19.79 -40.17
C MET A 185 4.03 21.03 -39.60
N GLU A 186 4.61 20.95 -38.40
CA GLU A 186 5.42 22.04 -37.82
C GLU A 186 6.70 22.33 -38.61
N HIS A 187 7.33 21.30 -39.18
CA HIS A 187 8.53 21.45 -40.00
C HIS A 187 8.24 21.92 -41.43
N THR A 188 7.20 21.38 -42.08
CA THR A 188 6.89 21.66 -43.50
C THR A 188 6.11 22.95 -43.73
N HIS A 189 5.14 23.28 -42.86
CA HIS A 189 4.22 24.41 -43.07
C HIS A 189 4.55 25.63 -42.19
N ARG A 190 5.78 25.71 -41.67
CA ARG A 190 6.24 26.68 -40.65
C ARG A 190 5.89 28.14 -40.94
N GLU A 191 6.08 28.60 -42.17
CA GLU A 191 5.74 29.97 -42.59
C GLU A 191 4.24 30.24 -42.49
N TYR A 192 3.44 29.36 -43.08
CA TYR A 192 1.97 29.47 -43.12
C TYR A 192 1.35 29.37 -41.72
N LEU A 193 1.91 28.57 -40.82
CA LEU A 193 1.47 28.47 -39.43
C LEU A 193 1.46 29.86 -38.74
N SER A 194 2.46 30.69 -39.00
CA SER A 194 2.56 32.05 -38.44
C SER A 194 1.62 33.08 -39.09
N LYS A 195 1.15 32.84 -40.32
CA LYS A 195 0.67 33.89 -41.24
C LYS A 195 -0.78 34.35 -41.01
N TYR A 196 -1.66 33.50 -40.50
CA TYR A 196 -3.09 33.82 -40.32
C TYR A 196 -3.56 33.59 -38.88
N ARG A 197 -4.58 34.34 -38.45
CA ARG A 197 -5.13 34.21 -37.08
C ARG A 197 -5.61 32.79 -36.76
N PHE A 198 -6.16 32.06 -37.75
CA PHE A 198 -6.59 30.67 -37.55
C PHE A 198 -5.41 29.69 -37.53
N THR A 199 -4.37 29.88 -38.35
CA THR A 199 -3.17 29.02 -38.34
C THR A 199 -2.34 29.24 -37.08
N GLN A 200 -2.30 30.47 -36.54
CA GLN A 200 -1.73 30.78 -35.24
C GLN A 200 -2.51 30.11 -34.09
N ALA A 201 -3.85 30.03 -34.20
CA ALA A 201 -4.68 29.32 -33.23
C ALA A 201 -4.46 27.79 -33.28
N LEU A 202 -4.26 27.23 -34.48
CA LEU A 202 -3.84 25.83 -34.65
C LEU A 202 -2.45 25.60 -34.06
N ALA A 203 -1.46 26.44 -34.36
CA ALA A 203 -0.12 26.34 -33.77
C ALA A 203 -0.15 26.39 -32.23
N LYS A 204 -1.03 27.21 -31.64
CA LYS A 204 -1.26 27.23 -30.18
C LYS A 204 -1.96 25.98 -29.64
N SER A 205 -2.68 25.20 -30.46
CA SER A 205 -3.28 23.92 -30.03
C SER A 205 -2.32 22.74 -30.08
N PHE A 206 -1.21 22.83 -30.83
CA PHE A 206 -0.24 21.73 -30.98
C PHE A 206 0.43 21.30 -29.66
N SER A 207 0.71 22.25 -28.77
CA SER A 207 1.19 21.95 -27.41
C SER A 207 0.12 21.23 -26.56
N GLY A 208 -1.14 21.64 -26.69
CA GLY A 208 -2.30 20.97 -26.08
C GLY A 208 -2.47 19.54 -26.60
N ILE A 209 -2.31 19.31 -27.91
CA ILE A 209 -2.34 17.98 -28.52
C ILE A 209 -1.21 17.09 -28.00
N ARG A 210 0.03 17.60 -27.92
CA ARG A 210 1.14 16.84 -27.30
C ARG A 210 0.84 16.47 -25.85
N LYS A 211 0.25 17.39 -25.07
CA LYS A 211 -0.17 17.13 -23.68
C LYS A 211 -1.27 16.06 -23.61
N GLN A 212 -2.30 16.12 -24.45
CA GLN A 212 -3.36 15.11 -24.53
C GLN A 212 -2.83 13.72 -24.94
N ILE A 213 -1.90 13.66 -25.90
CA ILE A 213 -1.22 12.41 -26.30
C ILE A 213 -0.43 11.83 -25.12
N LYS A 214 0.32 12.67 -24.39
CA LYS A 214 1.08 12.28 -23.19
C LYS A 214 0.17 11.80 -22.05
N GLU A 215 -0.98 12.45 -21.85
CA GLU A 215 -1.96 12.08 -20.83
C GLU A 215 -2.70 10.77 -21.17
N LYS A 216 -3.22 10.62 -22.39
CA LYS A 216 -3.87 9.37 -22.84
C LYS A 216 -2.90 8.18 -22.79
N SER A 217 -1.68 8.33 -23.31
CA SER A 217 -0.68 7.24 -23.30
C SER A 217 -0.14 6.90 -21.91
N PHE A 218 -0.17 7.85 -20.96
CA PHE A 218 0.12 7.55 -19.55
C PHE A 218 -1.05 6.81 -18.87
N SER A 219 -2.30 7.11 -19.23
CA SER A 219 -3.48 6.36 -18.74
C SER A 219 -3.41 4.89 -19.16
N GLU A 220 -3.22 4.59 -20.46
CA GLU A 220 -3.09 3.20 -20.93
C GLU A 220 -1.94 2.44 -20.25
N PHE A 221 -0.88 3.16 -19.84
CA PHE A 221 0.22 2.59 -19.06
C PHE A 221 -0.14 2.34 -17.59
N THR A 222 -0.90 3.22 -16.93
CA THR A 222 -1.40 2.95 -15.56
C THR A 222 -2.41 1.81 -15.53
N ASP A 223 -3.28 1.71 -16.54
CA ASP A 223 -4.28 0.64 -16.67
C ASP A 223 -3.59 -0.73 -16.85
N PHE A 224 -2.53 -0.75 -17.68
CA PHE A 224 -1.62 -1.89 -17.83
C PHE A 224 -0.91 -2.29 -16.52
N LEU A 225 -0.45 -1.33 -15.72
CA LEU A 225 0.15 -1.62 -14.41
C LEU A 225 -0.87 -2.15 -13.38
N GLU A 226 -2.14 -1.76 -13.46
CA GLU A 226 -3.22 -2.33 -12.64
C GLU A 226 -3.57 -3.75 -13.09
N LEU A 227 -3.66 -4.00 -14.40
CA LEU A 227 -3.86 -5.33 -14.97
C LEU A 227 -2.75 -6.30 -14.54
N ILE A 228 -1.48 -5.88 -14.63
CA ILE A 228 -0.34 -6.66 -14.09
C ILE A 228 -0.51 -6.95 -12.61
N SER A 229 -0.97 -5.98 -11.81
CA SER A 229 -1.18 -6.19 -10.36
C SER A 229 -2.30 -7.20 -10.06
N LYS A 230 -3.31 -7.31 -10.93
CA LYS A 230 -4.39 -8.30 -10.81
C LYS A 230 -3.94 -9.69 -11.26
N VAL A 231 -3.20 -9.78 -12.36
CA VAL A 231 -2.78 -11.07 -12.97
C VAL A 231 -1.54 -11.65 -12.27
N SER A 232 -0.72 -10.86 -11.57
CA SER A 232 0.55 -11.29 -10.97
C SER A 232 0.43 -12.56 -10.11
N GLN A 233 -0.58 -12.66 -9.25
CA GLN A 233 -0.78 -13.85 -8.41
C GLN A 233 -0.92 -15.12 -9.24
N ARG A 234 -1.62 -15.06 -10.38
CA ARG A 234 -1.87 -16.21 -11.27
C ARG A 234 -0.62 -16.63 -12.02
N ILE A 235 0.20 -15.68 -12.47
CA ILE A 235 1.54 -15.95 -13.00
C ILE A 235 2.38 -16.69 -11.95
N GLY A 236 2.35 -16.21 -10.69
CA GLY A 236 3.04 -16.83 -9.57
C GLY A 236 2.60 -18.27 -9.29
N ILE A 237 1.29 -18.52 -9.30
CA ILE A 237 0.70 -19.87 -9.16
C ILE A 237 1.20 -20.78 -10.28
N TYR A 238 1.08 -20.36 -11.54
CA TYR A 238 1.48 -21.14 -12.72
C TYR A 238 2.99 -21.44 -12.72
N VAL A 239 3.83 -20.43 -12.52
CA VAL A 239 5.28 -20.59 -12.54
C VAL A 239 5.81 -21.42 -11.36
N MET A 240 5.23 -21.30 -10.16
CA MET A 240 5.56 -22.19 -9.03
C MET A 240 5.07 -23.62 -9.25
N LYS A 241 3.90 -23.81 -9.89
CA LYS A 241 3.41 -25.15 -10.28
C LYS A 241 4.35 -25.82 -11.28
N ASN A 242 4.70 -25.14 -12.38
CA ASN A 242 5.62 -25.69 -13.38
C ASN A 242 7.00 -25.99 -12.79
N SER A 243 7.47 -25.17 -11.84
CA SER A 243 8.72 -25.41 -11.10
C SER A 243 8.63 -26.66 -10.21
N ALA A 244 7.49 -26.90 -9.56
CA ALA A 244 7.26 -28.10 -8.76
C ALA A 244 7.14 -29.36 -9.63
N GLU A 245 6.44 -29.27 -10.76
CA GLU A 245 6.34 -30.38 -11.73
C GLU A 245 7.70 -30.71 -12.36
N SER A 246 8.55 -29.72 -12.61
CA SER A 246 9.93 -29.93 -13.07
C SER A 246 10.77 -30.63 -11.98
N PHE A 247 10.69 -30.18 -10.73
CA PHE A 247 11.44 -30.78 -9.62
C PHE A 247 11.00 -32.21 -9.30
N ASP A 248 9.70 -32.49 -9.27
CA ASP A 248 9.19 -33.86 -9.12
C ASP A 248 9.53 -34.72 -10.35
N GLN A 249 9.65 -34.17 -11.56
CA GLN A 249 10.17 -34.89 -12.72
C GLN A 249 11.67 -35.24 -12.58
N GLU A 250 12.53 -34.28 -12.23
CA GLU A 250 13.97 -34.54 -11.96
C GLU A 250 14.16 -35.64 -10.90
N ARG A 251 13.36 -35.56 -9.82
CA ARG A 251 13.33 -36.58 -8.77
C ARG A 251 12.88 -37.95 -9.30
N ASN A 252 11.75 -38.01 -9.99
CA ASN A 252 11.23 -39.27 -10.53
C ASN A 252 12.14 -39.87 -11.61
N VAL A 253 12.87 -39.07 -12.39
CA VAL A 253 13.91 -39.57 -13.32
C VAL A 253 15.08 -40.18 -12.54
N SER A 254 15.51 -39.53 -11.45
CA SER A 254 16.59 -40.04 -10.58
C SER A 254 16.20 -41.36 -9.89
N GLU A 255 14.95 -41.48 -9.43
CA GLU A 255 14.43 -42.72 -8.83
C GLU A 255 14.14 -43.80 -9.90
N ALA A 256 13.63 -43.44 -11.09
CA ALA A 256 13.31 -44.38 -12.17
C ALA A 256 14.55 -44.91 -12.94
N MET A 257 15.65 -44.17 -13.01
CA MET A 257 16.92 -44.70 -13.56
C MET A 257 17.48 -45.89 -12.75
N ASN A 258 16.94 -46.16 -11.56
CA ASN A 258 17.33 -47.28 -10.71
C ASN A 258 16.35 -48.48 -10.77
N ILE A 259 15.27 -48.43 -11.58
CA ILE A 259 14.31 -49.54 -11.72
C ILE A 259 13.99 -49.79 -13.21
N SER A 260 14.52 -50.89 -13.74
CA SER A 260 14.24 -51.38 -15.09
C SER A 260 12.82 -51.92 -15.24
N ASP A 261 12.23 -51.69 -16.41
CA ASP A 261 11.09 -52.40 -17.01
C ASP A 261 9.81 -52.57 -16.19
N HIS A 262 8.82 -51.68 -16.43
CA HIS A 262 7.73 -51.97 -17.38
C HIS A 262 6.66 -50.86 -17.48
N LYS A 263 5.89 -50.89 -18.59
CA LYS A 263 4.63 -50.16 -18.85
C LYS A 263 4.70 -48.62 -18.98
N LYS A 264 5.09 -48.15 -20.18
CA LYS A 264 4.47 -46.96 -20.79
C LYS A 264 3.05 -47.31 -21.28
N SER A 265 2.01 -46.59 -20.85
CA SER A 265 0.69 -46.52 -21.52
C SER A 265 -0.20 -45.44 -20.88
N MET A 266 -0.98 -44.70 -21.68
CA MET A 266 -1.99 -43.68 -21.30
C MET A 266 -1.46 -42.52 -20.41
N ILE A 267 -1.44 -41.24 -20.81
CA ILE A 267 -2.23 -40.47 -21.79
C ILE A 267 -3.73 -40.42 -21.47
N SER A 268 -4.10 -39.51 -20.54
CA SER A 268 -5.26 -38.62 -20.65
C SER A 268 -5.24 -37.56 -19.54
N ASN A 269 -5.91 -36.42 -19.78
CA ASN A 269 -5.82 -35.19 -18.99
C ASN A 269 -6.12 -35.43 -17.50
N THR A 270 -5.10 -35.34 -16.64
CA THR A 270 -5.24 -35.46 -15.18
C THR A 270 -4.85 -34.14 -14.52
N PHE A 271 -5.83 -33.41 -13.97
CA PHE A 271 -5.58 -32.10 -13.38
C PHE A 271 -4.74 -32.21 -12.11
N LEU A 272 -3.50 -31.71 -12.17
CA LEU A 272 -2.61 -31.57 -11.01
C LEU A 272 -2.85 -30.21 -10.34
N GLU A 273 -3.15 -30.25 -9.05
CA GLU A 273 -3.33 -29.08 -8.20
C GLU A 273 -2.13 -28.99 -7.23
N LEU A 274 -1.45 -27.85 -7.19
CA LEU A 274 -0.38 -27.63 -6.23
C LEU A 274 -1.01 -27.46 -4.84
N SER A 275 -0.97 -28.52 -4.05
CA SER A 275 -1.59 -28.57 -2.72
C SER A 275 -1.10 -27.44 -1.85
N PHE A 276 -1.92 -27.08 -0.88
CA PHE A 276 -1.56 -26.06 0.09
C PHE A 276 -0.21 -26.36 0.82
N ASP A 277 0.21 -27.63 0.96
CA ASP A 277 1.52 -28.00 1.54
C ASP A 277 2.70 -28.06 0.56
N GLY A 278 2.51 -27.64 -0.70
CA GLY A 278 3.51 -27.66 -1.76
C GLY A 278 3.66 -29.01 -2.49
N SER A 279 2.82 -30.02 -2.20
CA SER A 279 2.80 -31.29 -2.93
C SER A 279 1.82 -31.28 -4.12
N LEU A 280 2.16 -31.92 -5.23
CA LEU A 280 1.22 -32.07 -6.35
C LEU A 280 0.16 -33.14 -6.02
N LYS A 281 -1.12 -32.75 -5.99
CA LYS A 281 -2.24 -33.70 -5.85
C LYS A 281 -2.93 -33.92 -7.19
N LYS A 282 -3.13 -35.19 -7.52
CA LYS A 282 -4.09 -35.63 -8.55
C LYS A 282 -5.49 -35.49 -7.98
N LYS A 283 -6.35 -34.70 -8.61
CA LYS A 283 -7.75 -34.58 -8.21
C LYS A 283 -8.52 -35.80 -8.74
N GLY A 284 -8.97 -36.67 -7.83
CA GLY A 284 -9.96 -37.69 -8.16
C GLY A 284 -11.30 -37.05 -8.52
N THR A 285 -12.18 -37.79 -9.20
CA THR A 285 -13.51 -37.33 -9.62
C THR A 285 -14.30 -36.73 -8.45
N ILE A 286 -14.64 -35.44 -8.56
CA ILE A 286 -15.55 -34.72 -7.66
C ILE A 286 -16.77 -34.30 -8.48
N ASP A 287 -17.96 -34.43 -7.87
CA ASP A 287 -19.26 -34.31 -8.55
C ASP A 287 -19.58 -32.86 -8.96
N TYR A 288 -20.00 -32.66 -10.21
CA TYR A 288 -20.19 -31.34 -10.84
C TYR A 288 -21.56 -30.72 -10.47
N LYS A 289 -21.87 -30.62 -9.16
CA LYS A 289 -23.19 -30.17 -8.67
C LYS A 289 -23.16 -29.30 -7.39
N ALA A 290 -22.36 -28.23 -7.35
CA ALA A 290 -22.65 -27.04 -6.51
C ALA A 290 -21.68 -25.85 -6.71
N ARG A 291 -21.83 -25.07 -7.80
CA ARG A 291 -21.78 -23.59 -7.87
C ARG A 291 -21.68 -23.13 -9.33
N ALA A 292 -22.48 -22.13 -9.68
CA ALA A 292 -22.39 -21.36 -10.92
C ALA A 292 -21.73 -20.00 -10.63
N GLU A 293 -21.64 -19.15 -11.66
CA GLU A 293 -21.16 -17.74 -11.61
C GLU A 293 -19.65 -17.59 -11.43
N ASP A 294 -18.89 -17.98 -12.46
CA ASP A 294 -17.86 -17.14 -13.11
C ASP A 294 -17.45 -17.80 -14.45
N ASP A 295 -18.03 -17.34 -15.57
CA ASP A 295 -17.71 -17.80 -16.93
C ASP A 295 -16.49 -17.07 -17.50
N PHE A 296 -15.32 -17.72 -17.60
CA PHE A 296 -14.30 -17.44 -18.62
C PHE A 296 -13.39 -18.67 -18.84
N ASP A 297 -13.14 -19.03 -20.11
CA ASP A 297 -12.37 -20.22 -20.49
C ASP A 297 -10.85 -20.02 -20.25
N GLU A 298 -10.32 -20.61 -19.17
CA GLU A 298 -8.89 -20.52 -18.82
C GLU A 298 -8.08 -21.77 -19.25
N GLU A 299 -8.27 -22.21 -20.49
CA GLU A 299 -7.58 -23.40 -21.02
C GLU A 299 -6.14 -23.12 -21.53
N ASN A 300 -5.17 -23.82 -20.94
CA ASN A 300 -3.81 -24.12 -21.40
C ASN A 300 -2.82 -22.97 -21.72
N ASN A 301 -3.23 -21.71 -21.89
CA ASN A 301 -2.30 -20.63 -22.22
C ASN A 301 -1.42 -20.22 -21.01
N ASN A 302 -0.17 -19.86 -21.27
CA ASN A 302 0.74 -19.31 -20.26
C ASN A 302 0.23 -17.92 -19.82
N PRO A 303 0.07 -17.61 -18.53
CA PRO A 303 -0.50 -16.34 -18.08
C PRO A 303 0.27 -15.07 -18.51
N LEU A 304 1.52 -15.19 -18.98
CA LEU A 304 2.25 -14.08 -19.59
C LEU A 304 1.75 -13.74 -21.01
N ASP A 305 1.16 -14.70 -21.72
CA ASP A 305 0.63 -14.51 -23.08
C ASP A 305 -0.74 -13.78 -23.07
N ILE A 306 -1.41 -13.76 -21.91
CA ILE A 306 -2.65 -13.01 -21.65
C ILE A 306 -2.36 -11.50 -21.51
N ILE A 307 -1.12 -11.11 -21.20
CA ILE A 307 -0.74 -9.72 -20.92
C ILE A 307 -0.21 -9.07 -22.20
N ASP A 308 -0.95 -8.09 -22.73
CA ASP A 308 -0.43 -7.22 -23.78
C ASP A 308 0.60 -6.22 -23.21
N PHE A 309 1.86 -6.34 -23.66
CA PHE A 309 2.95 -5.42 -23.31
C PHE A 309 3.08 -4.24 -24.30
N ALA A 310 2.18 -4.08 -25.27
CA ALA A 310 2.18 -2.93 -26.16
C ALA A 310 1.94 -1.58 -25.45
N PRO A 311 1.15 -1.43 -24.36
CA PRO A 311 0.96 -0.14 -23.69
C PRO A 311 2.26 0.46 -23.14
N ILE A 312 3.09 -0.34 -22.45
CA ILE A 312 4.38 0.11 -21.91
C ILE A 312 5.36 0.51 -23.01
N HIS A 313 5.45 -0.26 -24.09
CA HIS A 313 6.29 0.05 -25.25
C HIS A 313 5.79 1.30 -26.01
N ARG A 314 4.48 1.44 -26.24
CA ARG A 314 3.87 2.64 -26.86
C ARG A 314 4.12 3.89 -26.01
N CYS A 315 3.97 3.81 -24.69
CA CYS A 315 4.24 4.92 -23.78
C CYS A 315 5.75 5.29 -23.77
N CYS A 316 6.64 4.29 -23.70
CA CYS A 316 8.09 4.47 -23.83
C CYS A 316 8.48 5.20 -25.13
N GLN A 317 7.91 4.79 -26.28
CA GLN A 317 8.14 5.42 -27.58
C GLN A 317 7.62 6.87 -27.63
N ILE A 318 6.43 7.15 -27.09
CA ILE A 318 5.85 8.50 -27.08
C ILE A 318 6.69 9.44 -26.21
N TYR A 319 7.10 9.02 -25.01
CA TYR A 319 8.00 9.80 -24.17
C TYR A 319 9.42 9.93 -24.77
N ASN A 320 9.86 8.97 -25.59
CA ASN A 320 11.12 9.07 -26.34
C ASN A 320 11.06 10.14 -27.45
N ILE A 321 9.96 10.24 -28.20
CA ILE A 321 9.76 11.32 -29.20
C ILE A 321 9.64 12.68 -28.50
N LEU A 322 8.85 12.77 -27.44
CA LEU A 322 8.72 13.97 -26.61
C LEU A 322 10.01 14.37 -25.84
N SER A 323 11.14 13.69 -26.09
CA SER A 323 12.45 13.92 -25.46
C SER A 323 12.45 13.81 -23.92
N GLU A 324 11.44 13.15 -23.37
CA GLU A 324 11.17 13.01 -21.93
C GLU A 324 11.41 11.59 -21.39
N LYS A 325 12.08 10.72 -22.15
CA LYS A 325 12.35 9.32 -21.77
C LYS A 325 12.83 9.12 -20.32
N GLY A 326 13.69 10.02 -19.83
CA GLY A 326 14.20 9.98 -18.46
C GLY A 326 13.15 10.25 -17.37
N THR A 327 12.11 11.04 -17.66
CA THR A 327 10.99 11.27 -16.73
C THR A 327 10.12 10.02 -16.65
N PHE A 328 9.81 9.38 -17.79
CA PHE A 328 9.08 8.11 -17.84
C PHE A 328 9.83 6.95 -17.17
N GLN A 329 11.13 6.80 -17.42
CA GLN A 329 11.99 5.82 -16.75
C GLN A 329 11.94 5.96 -15.22
N LYS A 330 11.93 7.20 -14.70
CA LYS A 330 11.78 7.46 -13.27
C LYS A 330 10.38 7.10 -12.77
N LEU A 331 9.32 7.58 -13.43
CA LEU A 331 7.93 7.31 -13.05
C LEU A 331 7.62 5.80 -13.02
N TYR A 332 8.09 5.03 -14.01
CA TYR A 332 8.00 3.58 -14.02
C TYR A 332 8.67 2.95 -12.79
N ARG A 333 9.91 3.34 -12.47
CA ARG A 333 10.66 2.77 -11.34
C ARG A 333 10.04 3.14 -10.00
N ASP A 334 9.65 4.39 -9.80
CA ASP A 334 8.99 4.87 -8.57
C ASP A 334 7.67 4.11 -8.34
N GLN A 335 6.84 3.91 -9.38
CA GLN A 335 5.60 3.15 -9.29
C GLN A 335 5.82 1.65 -9.07
N ARG A 336 6.75 1.02 -9.80
CA ARG A 336 7.06 -0.41 -9.65
C ARG A 336 7.68 -0.72 -8.29
N GLN A 337 8.51 0.16 -7.74
CA GLN A 337 9.04 0.00 -6.38
C GLN A 337 7.96 0.20 -5.31
N ALA A 338 6.97 1.08 -5.53
CA ALA A 338 5.79 1.16 -4.67
C ALA A 338 4.93 -0.13 -4.73
N GLN A 339 4.67 -0.67 -5.93
CA GLN A 339 3.99 -1.96 -6.10
C GLN A 339 4.73 -3.11 -5.40
N ALA A 340 6.06 -3.20 -5.58
CA ALA A 340 6.89 -4.20 -4.92
C ALA A 340 6.74 -4.12 -3.39
N ASN A 341 6.88 -2.91 -2.81
CA ASN A 341 6.77 -2.71 -1.37
C ASN A 341 5.45 -3.24 -0.77
N VAL A 342 4.34 -3.11 -1.50
CA VAL A 342 3.01 -3.65 -1.15
C VAL A 342 2.97 -5.18 -1.30
N VAL A 343 3.45 -5.73 -2.43
CA VAL A 343 3.49 -7.19 -2.68
C VAL A 343 4.30 -7.95 -1.61
N ILE A 344 5.31 -7.30 -1.04
CA ILE A 344 6.23 -7.91 -0.06
C ILE A 344 5.74 -7.74 1.40
N GLU A 345 4.71 -6.93 1.68
CA GLU A 345 4.09 -6.89 3.02
C GLU A 345 3.40 -8.22 3.36
N PRO A 346 3.74 -8.89 4.48
CA PRO A 346 3.05 -10.10 4.90
C PRO A 346 1.61 -9.81 5.32
N SER A 347 0.65 -10.54 4.76
CA SER A 347 -0.75 -10.42 5.17
C SER A 347 -0.92 -10.82 6.64
N SER A 348 -1.84 -10.16 7.35
CA SER A 348 -2.17 -10.46 8.76
C SER A 348 -2.67 -11.90 8.98
N LYS A 349 -3.07 -12.61 7.92
CA LYS A 349 -3.49 -14.02 7.95
C LYS A 349 -2.32 -15.00 8.09
N MET A 350 -1.07 -14.57 7.88
CA MET A 350 0.12 -15.44 7.98
C MET A 350 0.51 -15.82 9.42
N THR A 351 0.04 -15.10 10.43
CA THR A 351 0.55 -15.25 11.82
C THR A 351 -0.06 -16.41 12.61
N SER A 352 -1.12 -17.06 12.11
CA SER A 352 -1.83 -18.12 12.86
C SER A 352 -1.99 -19.42 12.08
N ASN A 353 -2.19 -19.37 10.77
CA ASN A 353 -2.39 -20.54 9.93
C ASN A 353 -1.37 -20.58 8.79
N THR A 354 -0.93 -21.78 8.44
CA THR A 354 -0.02 -22.01 7.31
C THR A 354 -0.58 -21.44 6.00
N SER A 355 -1.91 -21.37 5.85
CA SER A 355 -2.64 -20.97 4.64
C SER A 355 -2.18 -19.66 3.98
N GLY A 356 -1.60 -18.72 4.74
CA GLY A 356 -1.08 -17.46 4.19
C GLY A 356 0.26 -17.55 3.45
N TYR A 357 1.05 -18.62 3.63
CA TYR A 357 2.42 -18.70 3.11
C TYR A 357 2.50 -18.87 1.59
N LEU A 358 1.82 -19.87 1.03
CA LEU A 358 1.91 -20.18 -0.39
C LEU A 358 1.39 -19.00 -1.28
N PRO A 359 0.24 -18.36 -0.99
CA PRO A 359 -0.21 -17.16 -1.73
C PRO A 359 0.76 -15.98 -1.64
N TYR A 360 1.39 -15.74 -0.48
CA TYR A 360 2.37 -14.66 -0.31
C TYR A 360 3.59 -14.87 -1.22
N LEU A 361 4.12 -16.09 -1.28
CA LEU A 361 5.25 -16.42 -2.14
C LEU A 361 4.87 -16.39 -3.63
N GLN A 362 3.67 -16.83 -3.99
CA GLN A 362 3.15 -16.74 -5.35
C GLN A 362 3.04 -15.27 -5.82
N ASN A 363 2.53 -14.36 -5.00
CA ASN A 363 2.46 -12.94 -5.34
C ASN A 363 3.85 -12.34 -5.63
N ILE A 364 4.85 -12.72 -4.84
CA ILE A 364 6.24 -12.27 -5.02
C ILE A 364 6.85 -12.85 -6.30
N VAL A 365 6.69 -14.16 -6.57
CA VAL A 365 7.13 -14.77 -7.84
C VAL A 365 6.49 -14.06 -9.02
N GLY A 366 5.17 -13.87 -8.99
CA GLY A 366 4.43 -13.20 -10.06
C GLY A 366 4.95 -11.80 -10.38
N PHE A 367 5.22 -11.00 -9.34
CA PHE A 367 5.79 -9.66 -9.52
C PHE A 367 7.18 -9.69 -10.18
N PHE A 368 8.09 -10.55 -9.71
CA PHE A 368 9.48 -10.61 -10.18
C PHE A 368 9.65 -11.36 -11.51
N VAL A 369 8.73 -12.26 -11.88
CA VAL A 369 8.65 -12.85 -13.22
C VAL A 369 8.24 -11.79 -14.25
N VAL A 370 7.24 -10.96 -13.93
CA VAL A 370 6.84 -9.84 -14.81
C VAL A 370 7.95 -8.80 -14.93
N GLU A 371 8.67 -8.50 -13.85
CA GLU A 371 9.80 -7.57 -13.89
C GLU A 371 10.96 -8.10 -14.76
N ASP A 372 11.23 -9.40 -14.73
CA ASP A 372 12.21 -10.03 -15.64
C ASP A 372 11.73 -10.02 -17.10
N TYR A 373 10.45 -10.29 -17.34
CA TYR A 373 9.87 -10.23 -18.68
C TYR A 373 9.88 -8.81 -19.28
N ILE A 374 9.68 -7.78 -18.45
CA ILE A 374 9.84 -6.38 -18.87
C ILE A 374 11.32 -6.03 -19.13
N LEU A 375 12.27 -6.53 -18.32
CA LEU A 375 13.70 -6.41 -18.61
C LEU A 375 14.08 -7.05 -19.96
N GLN A 376 13.49 -8.19 -20.31
CA GLN A 376 13.73 -8.87 -21.59
C GLN A 376 13.15 -8.11 -22.80
N ARG A 377 11.95 -7.51 -22.68
CA ARG A 377 11.32 -6.77 -23.79
C ARG A 377 11.73 -5.28 -23.89
N GLU A 378 11.95 -4.61 -22.76
CA GLU A 378 12.21 -3.17 -22.65
C GLU A 378 13.38 -2.89 -21.67
N PRO A 379 14.63 -3.27 -22.02
CA PRO A 379 15.82 -3.09 -21.18
C PRO A 379 16.22 -1.63 -20.94
N LEU A 380 15.48 -0.68 -21.54
CA LEU A 380 15.59 0.75 -21.30
C LEU A 380 14.84 1.20 -20.05
N LEU A 381 13.81 0.46 -19.61
CA LEU A 381 12.98 0.83 -18.45
C LEU A 381 13.50 0.15 -17.18
N SER A 382 13.47 -1.19 -17.18
CA SER A 382 14.12 -2.01 -16.16
C SER A 382 15.55 -2.35 -16.61
N SER A 383 16.50 -2.36 -15.68
CA SER A 383 17.89 -2.74 -15.96
C SER A 383 18.33 -3.80 -14.97
N VAL A 384 19.33 -4.63 -15.30
CA VAL A 384 19.82 -5.71 -14.42
C VAL A 384 20.16 -5.17 -13.01
N ASN A 385 20.81 -4.01 -12.94
CA ASN A 385 21.15 -3.37 -11.66
C ASN A 385 19.91 -2.92 -10.87
N TYR A 386 18.88 -2.38 -11.55
CA TYR A 386 17.61 -2.02 -10.90
C TYR A 386 16.84 -3.26 -10.44
N LYS A 387 16.72 -4.30 -11.28
CA LYS A 387 16.10 -5.59 -10.95
C LYS A 387 16.76 -6.22 -9.72
N ASN A 388 18.10 -6.22 -9.68
CA ASN A 388 18.87 -6.76 -8.56
C ASN A 388 18.73 -5.90 -7.30
N SER A 389 18.74 -4.57 -7.38
CA SER A 389 18.52 -3.69 -6.22
C SER A 389 17.11 -3.82 -5.64
N LEU A 390 16.10 -4.02 -6.50
CA LEU A 390 14.72 -4.26 -6.11
C LEU A 390 14.57 -5.63 -5.44
N TRP A 391 15.19 -6.66 -6.02
CA TRP A 391 15.25 -8.01 -5.43
C TRP A 391 16.02 -8.04 -4.10
N GLU A 392 17.16 -7.36 -3.96
CA GLU A 392 17.88 -7.26 -2.68
C GLU A 392 17.01 -6.64 -1.58
N THR A 393 16.29 -5.58 -1.91
CA THR A 393 15.39 -4.89 -0.97
C THR A 393 14.24 -5.82 -0.56
N ALA A 394 13.67 -6.54 -1.52
CA ALA A 394 12.67 -7.55 -1.28
C ALA A 394 13.21 -8.70 -0.42
N LEU A 395 14.34 -9.28 -0.79
CA LEU A 395 14.95 -10.43 -0.13
C LEU A 395 15.34 -10.13 1.33
N LYS A 396 15.78 -8.91 1.65
CA LYS A 396 15.99 -8.45 3.03
C LYS A 396 14.67 -8.46 3.84
N LYS A 397 13.58 -7.97 3.26
CA LYS A 397 12.24 -7.94 3.88
C LYS A 397 11.60 -9.34 3.97
N ILE A 398 11.67 -10.14 2.91
CA ILE A 398 11.23 -11.56 2.85
C ILE A 398 11.97 -12.38 3.89
N LYS A 399 13.30 -12.27 3.96
CA LYS A 399 14.11 -12.95 4.98
C LYS A 399 13.65 -12.57 6.37
N SER A 400 13.47 -11.29 6.68
CA SER A 400 12.97 -10.85 7.99
C SER A 400 11.54 -11.35 8.29
N THR A 401 10.64 -11.36 7.30
CA THR A 401 9.28 -11.90 7.42
C THR A 401 9.30 -13.40 7.72
N MET A 402 10.11 -14.17 6.99
CA MET A 402 10.27 -15.60 7.22
C MET A 402 10.95 -15.87 8.58
N ASP A 403 11.99 -15.12 8.92
CA ASP A 403 12.74 -15.27 10.18
C ASP A 403 11.82 -15.08 11.40
N ASN A 404 11.01 -14.01 11.40
CA ASN A 404 10.05 -13.73 12.47
C ASN A 404 8.96 -14.80 12.60
N HIS A 405 8.41 -15.33 11.50
CA HIS A 405 7.28 -16.28 11.57
C HIS A 405 7.72 -17.74 11.73
N PHE A 406 8.78 -18.16 11.03
CA PHE A 406 9.33 -19.51 11.14
C PHE A 406 9.99 -19.71 12.52
N GLY A 407 10.64 -18.67 13.06
CA GLY A 407 11.17 -18.66 14.44
C GLY A 407 10.10 -18.84 15.53
N GLN A 408 8.82 -18.60 15.22
CA GLN A 408 7.69 -18.85 16.12
C GLN A 408 7.00 -20.22 15.90
N CYS A 409 7.44 -21.01 14.91
CA CYS A 409 6.85 -22.29 14.61
C CYS A 409 7.36 -23.38 15.58
N VAL A 410 6.44 -24.10 16.23
CA VAL A 410 6.73 -25.19 17.18
C VAL A 410 6.24 -26.55 16.64
N ASP A 411 5.45 -26.57 15.57
CA ASP A 411 4.99 -27.81 14.93
C ASP A 411 6.00 -28.29 13.87
N ILE A 412 6.62 -29.44 14.14
CA ILE A 412 7.53 -30.19 13.26
C ILE A 412 6.93 -30.40 11.86
N ALA A 413 5.64 -30.71 11.76
CA ALA A 413 4.97 -30.95 10.48
C ALA A 413 4.80 -29.64 9.69
N MET A 414 4.38 -28.56 10.34
CA MET A 414 4.31 -27.22 9.72
C MET A 414 5.69 -26.68 9.32
N MET A 415 6.74 -26.88 10.13
CA MET A 415 8.12 -26.50 9.77
C MET A 415 8.59 -27.21 8.49
N LEU A 416 8.33 -28.51 8.34
CA LEU A 416 8.65 -29.25 7.11
C LEU A 416 7.84 -28.78 5.90
N LYS A 417 6.57 -28.40 6.08
CA LYS A 417 5.72 -27.82 5.02
C LYS A 417 6.24 -26.45 4.58
N ILE A 418 6.56 -25.56 5.53
CA ILE A 418 7.09 -24.23 5.21
C ILE A 418 8.50 -24.35 4.58
N LYS A 419 9.35 -25.28 5.04
CA LYS A 419 10.62 -25.61 4.37
C LYS A 419 10.38 -25.93 2.89
N LYS A 420 9.42 -26.81 2.56
CA LYS A 420 9.10 -27.15 1.16
C LYS A 420 8.66 -25.92 0.36
N MET A 421 7.82 -25.05 0.92
CA MET A 421 7.38 -23.82 0.26
C MET A 421 8.53 -22.84 -0.02
N ILE A 422 9.40 -22.60 0.98
CA ILE A 422 10.58 -21.72 0.83
C ILE A 422 11.57 -22.32 -0.16
N PHE A 423 11.78 -23.64 -0.15
CA PHE A 423 12.65 -24.33 -1.08
C PHE A 423 12.13 -24.27 -2.52
N LEU A 424 10.83 -24.54 -2.74
CA LEU A 424 10.19 -24.40 -4.05
C LEU A 424 10.27 -22.95 -4.55
N PHE A 425 9.94 -21.97 -3.70
CA PHE A 425 10.09 -20.55 -4.01
C PHE A 425 11.53 -20.19 -4.40
N ALA A 426 12.52 -20.70 -3.67
CA ALA A 426 13.93 -20.48 -3.99
C ALA A 426 14.32 -21.11 -5.35
N LEU A 427 13.93 -22.36 -5.63
CA LEU A 427 14.14 -22.97 -6.95
C LEU A 427 13.47 -22.16 -8.07
N THR A 428 12.22 -21.73 -7.87
CA THR A 428 11.49 -20.90 -8.83
C THR A 428 12.17 -19.55 -9.07
N MET A 429 12.72 -18.89 -8.05
CA MET A 429 13.45 -17.63 -8.25
C MET A 429 14.83 -17.85 -8.90
N LYS A 430 15.49 -18.99 -8.63
CA LYS A 430 16.78 -19.35 -9.23
C LYS A 430 16.69 -19.54 -10.75
N SER A 431 15.59 -20.09 -11.27
CA SER A 431 15.45 -20.31 -12.73
C SER A 431 15.33 -19.00 -13.53
N TYR A 432 14.91 -17.89 -12.89
CA TYR A 432 14.94 -16.52 -13.46
C TYR A 432 16.22 -15.74 -13.05
N GLY A 433 17.26 -16.45 -12.61
CA GLY A 433 18.59 -15.88 -12.37
C GLY A 433 18.73 -15.00 -11.12
N TYR A 434 17.78 -15.03 -10.20
CA TYR A 434 17.86 -14.27 -8.95
C TYR A 434 18.75 -14.96 -7.91
N ASP A 435 19.50 -14.19 -7.10
CA ASP A 435 20.24 -14.76 -5.96
C ASP A 435 19.29 -15.25 -4.86
N ILE A 436 19.54 -16.46 -4.37
CA ILE A 436 18.76 -17.13 -3.33
C ILE A 436 19.63 -17.65 -2.17
N GLN A 437 20.94 -17.38 -2.15
CA GLN A 437 21.80 -17.83 -1.05
C GLN A 437 21.31 -17.35 0.33
N PRO A 438 20.78 -16.12 0.51
CA PRO A 438 20.17 -15.71 1.78
C PRO A 438 18.98 -16.56 2.24
N LEU A 439 18.26 -17.25 1.34
CA LEU A 439 17.18 -18.19 1.67
C LEU A 439 17.73 -19.55 2.11
N TYR A 440 18.77 -20.07 1.44
CA TYR A 440 19.45 -21.29 1.90
C TYR A 440 20.12 -21.08 3.26
N HIS A 441 20.77 -19.95 3.50
CA HIS A 441 21.29 -19.60 4.83
C HIS A 441 20.18 -19.52 5.87
N LEU A 442 19.00 -18.97 5.54
CA LEU A 442 17.87 -18.94 6.46
C LEU A 442 17.37 -20.36 6.80
N LEU A 443 17.22 -21.23 5.81
CA LEU A 443 16.85 -22.63 6.04
C LEU A 443 17.93 -23.41 6.82
N LYS A 444 19.22 -23.16 6.56
CA LYS A 444 20.32 -23.75 7.34
C LYS A 444 20.31 -23.29 8.81
N ASN A 445 19.94 -22.04 9.11
CA ASN A 445 19.73 -21.58 10.49
C ASN A 445 18.55 -22.32 11.16
N PHE A 446 17.44 -22.50 10.45
CA PHE A 446 16.25 -23.17 11.01
C PHE A 446 16.39 -24.69 11.20
N ARG A 447 17.42 -25.31 10.62
CA ARG A 447 17.81 -26.70 10.89
C ARG A 447 18.01 -26.96 12.38
N ASP A 448 18.62 -26.01 13.08
CA ASP A 448 19.00 -26.19 14.49
C ASP A 448 17.78 -26.01 15.41
N GLN A 449 16.87 -25.08 15.08
CA GLN A 449 15.58 -24.95 15.77
C GLN A 449 14.67 -26.17 15.54
N TYR A 450 14.57 -26.66 14.30
CA TYR A 450 13.84 -27.90 13.99
C TYR A 450 14.40 -29.07 14.80
N ASN A 451 15.73 -29.17 14.88
CA ASN A 451 16.39 -30.20 15.66
C ASN A 451 16.10 -30.08 17.16
N GLU A 452 16.12 -28.89 17.76
CA GLU A 452 15.81 -28.71 19.18
C GLU A 452 14.35 -29.08 19.53
N ILE A 453 13.39 -28.77 18.64
CA ILE A 453 11.99 -29.17 18.83
C ILE A 453 11.84 -30.69 18.74
N LEU A 454 12.43 -31.32 17.71
CA LEU A 454 12.45 -32.78 17.55
C LEU A 454 13.18 -33.46 18.73
N MET A 455 14.31 -32.92 19.17
CA MET A 455 15.06 -33.36 20.35
C MET A 455 14.19 -33.30 21.61
N SER A 456 13.42 -32.23 21.80
CA SER A 456 12.52 -32.10 22.95
C SER A 456 11.39 -33.14 22.94
N GLU A 457 10.85 -33.50 21.76
CA GLU A 457 9.88 -34.57 21.62
C GLU A 457 10.49 -35.93 22.02
N TYR A 458 11.67 -36.25 21.50
CA TYR A 458 12.35 -37.53 21.78
C TYR A 458 12.95 -37.60 23.19
N CYS A 459 13.31 -36.49 23.84
CA CYS A 459 13.61 -36.47 25.27
C CYS A 459 12.35 -36.73 26.11
N SER A 460 11.21 -36.10 25.78
CA SER A 460 9.94 -36.38 26.48
C SER A 460 9.45 -37.83 26.28
N LEU A 461 9.67 -38.40 25.09
CA LEU A 461 9.34 -39.79 24.80
C LEU A 461 10.24 -40.76 25.59
N PHE A 462 11.56 -40.51 25.60
CA PHE A 462 12.52 -41.25 26.40
C PHE A 462 12.19 -41.21 27.90
N GLU A 463 11.84 -40.04 28.44
CA GLU A 463 11.45 -39.89 29.85
C GLU A 463 10.16 -40.65 30.18
N LYS A 464 9.17 -40.70 29.27
CA LYS A 464 7.99 -41.55 29.43
C LYS A 464 8.35 -43.03 29.41
N THR A 465 9.23 -43.47 28.51
CA THR A 465 9.72 -44.86 28.48
C THR A 465 10.50 -45.21 29.75
N LEU A 466 11.29 -44.28 30.30
CA LEU A 466 12.03 -44.46 31.56
C LEU A 466 11.10 -44.57 32.78
N HIS A 467 10.05 -43.74 32.88
CA HIS A 467 9.11 -43.80 34.00
C HIS A 467 8.17 -45.03 33.92
N ASN A 468 7.91 -45.54 32.73
CA ASN A 468 6.96 -46.64 32.50
C ASN A 468 7.61 -48.03 32.33
N ASP A 469 8.96 -48.13 32.30
CA ASP A 469 9.62 -49.43 32.19
C ASP A 469 9.36 -50.32 33.42
N ASN A 470 9.24 -51.63 33.19
CA ASN A 470 8.97 -52.58 34.26
C ASN A 470 10.22 -52.99 35.05
N TYR A 471 11.42 -52.62 34.57
CA TYR A 471 12.72 -52.96 35.17
C TYR A 471 12.93 -54.46 35.44
N THR A 472 12.39 -55.31 34.57
CA THR A 472 12.65 -56.76 34.55
C THR A 472 13.26 -57.20 33.22
N PRO A 473 14.22 -58.14 33.19
CA PRO A 473 14.84 -58.56 31.93
C PRO A 473 13.85 -59.31 31.02
N ILE A 474 13.79 -58.95 29.73
CA ILE A 474 12.81 -59.48 28.77
C ILE A 474 12.91 -61.01 28.68
N VAL A 475 11.76 -61.68 28.78
CA VAL A 475 11.60 -63.10 28.53
C VAL A 475 10.80 -63.29 27.25
N CYS A 476 11.27 -64.17 26.36
CA CYS A 476 10.58 -64.56 25.14
C CYS A 476 10.18 -66.04 25.22
N GLU A 477 8.90 -66.31 25.06
CA GLU A 477 8.33 -67.68 25.09
C GLU A 477 8.44 -68.38 23.72
N ASP A 478 8.62 -67.63 22.63
CA ASP A 478 8.70 -68.16 21.27
C ASP A 478 9.76 -67.47 20.40
N GLU A 479 10.07 -68.08 19.24
CA GLU A 479 11.07 -67.61 18.29
C GLU A 479 10.67 -66.30 17.59
N LYS A 480 9.36 -66.03 17.41
CA LYS A 480 8.88 -64.79 16.80
C LYS A 480 9.15 -63.60 17.72
N GLN A 481 8.83 -63.72 19.01
CA GLN A 481 9.16 -62.72 20.03
C GLN A 481 10.67 -62.45 20.07
N PHE A 482 11.48 -63.52 20.06
CA PHE A 482 12.94 -63.42 20.05
C PHE A 482 13.47 -62.67 18.82
N LEU A 483 12.97 -62.99 17.62
CA LEU A 483 13.34 -62.31 16.37
C LEU A 483 12.82 -60.86 16.31
N ASP A 484 11.65 -60.56 16.87
CA ASP A 484 11.08 -59.21 16.89
C ASP A 484 11.84 -58.27 17.86
N ILE A 485 12.46 -58.78 18.92
CA ILE A 485 13.43 -58.03 19.74
C ILE A 485 14.75 -57.81 18.98
N LEU A 486 15.28 -58.83 18.29
CA LEU A 486 16.53 -58.72 17.53
C LEU A 486 16.46 -57.75 16.33
N LYS A 487 15.27 -57.55 15.73
CA LYS A 487 15.03 -56.51 14.71
C LYS A 487 15.17 -55.09 15.29
N GLN A 488 14.76 -54.90 16.55
CA GLN A 488 14.84 -53.63 17.24
C GLN A 488 16.26 -53.35 17.72
N PHE A 489 16.85 -54.26 18.50
CA PHE A 489 18.16 -54.07 19.12
C PHE A 489 19.18 -55.15 18.67
N PRO A 490 20.34 -54.75 18.10
CA PRO A 490 21.38 -55.69 17.67
C PRO A 490 22.11 -56.29 18.89
N PHE A 491 21.68 -57.50 19.26
CA PHE A 491 22.26 -58.26 20.38
C PHE A 491 22.93 -59.54 19.90
N HIS A 492 24.05 -59.90 20.53
CA HIS A 492 24.74 -61.15 20.25
C HIS A 492 25.35 -61.75 21.54
N LYS A 493 24.72 -62.81 22.06
CA LYS A 493 25.24 -63.66 23.14
C LYS A 493 25.55 -65.04 22.54
N ARG A 494 26.83 -65.43 22.51
CA ARG A 494 27.25 -66.76 22.06
C ARG A 494 26.45 -67.83 22.79
N GLY A 495 25.66 -68.61 22.05
CA GLY A 495 24.88 -69.73 22.58
C GLY A 495 23.40 -69.45 22.86
N LEU A 496 22.94 -68.20 22.92
CA LEU A 496 21.51 -67.91 23.21
C LEU A 496 20.59 -68.49 22.14
N ASP A 497 21.04 -68.51 20.89
CA ASP A 497 20.32 -69.10 19.75
C ASP A 497 20.13 -70.63 19.88
N LYS A 498 20.82 -71.27 20.84
CA LYS A 498 20.72 -72.70 21.19
C LYS A 498 20.08 -72.97 22.56
N GLU A 499 19.80 -71.94 23.35
CA GLU A 499 19.05 -72.10 24.61
C GLU A 499 17.58 -72.45 24.28
N PRO A 500 16.94 -73.37 25.02
CA PRO A 500 15.51 -73.63 24.85
C PRO A 500 14.67 -72.40 25.27
N PHE A 501 13.42 -72.36 24.84
CA PHE A 501 12.46 -71.38 25.35
C PHE A 501 11.95 -71.80 26.74
N PRO A 502 11.66 -70.85 27.66
CA PRO A 502 11.75 -69.40 27.49
C PRO A 502 13.18 -68.85 27.48
N ARG A 503 13.49 -67.98 26.51
CA ARG A 503 14.80 -67.30 26.39
C ARG A 503 14.78 -65.97 27.12
N LYS A 504 15.84 -65.65 27.86
CA LYS A 504 15.93 -64.42 28.65
C LYS A 504 17.03 -63.48 28.15
N PHE A 505 16.64 -62.29 27.71
CA PHE A 505 17.57 -61.19 27.48
C PHE A 505 17.98 -60.56 28.83
N PRO A 506 19.19 -59.97 28.93
CA PRO A 506 19.69 -59.39 30.19
C PRO A 506 19.18 -57.97 30.47
N PHE A 507 18.56 -57.30 29.48
CA PHE A 507 17.99 -55.95 29.58
C PHE A 507 16.46 -55.98 29.62
N SER A 508 15.82 -54.92 30.12
CA SER A 508 14.36 -54.70 30.01
C SER A 508 13.99 -54.02 28.68
N ASP A 509 12.68 -53.91 28.40
CA ASP A 509 12.14 -53.37 27.15
C ASP A 509 12.56 -51.91 26.85
N PHE A 510 12.90 -51.16 27.91
CA PHE A 510 13.57 -49.87 27.83
C PHE A 510 14.68 -49.83 26.76
N VAL A 511 15.56 -50.84 26.68
CA VAL A 511 16.73 -50.83 25.77
C VAL A 511 16.35 -50.91 24.28
N PRO A 512 15.60 -51.93 23.79
CA PRO A 512 15.18 -51.97 22.38
C PRO A 512 14.26 -50.82 21.99
N THR A 513 13.37 -50.38 22.89
CA THR A 513 12.48 -49.26 22.65
C THR A 513 13.27 -47.94 22.49
N VAL A 514 14.18 -47.62 23.41
CA VAL A 514 15.05 -46.42 23.33
C VAL A 514 15.98 -46.46 22.11
N PHE A 515 16.55 -47.62 21.77
CA PHE A 515 17.42 -47.74 20.59
C PHE A 515 16.64 -47.55 19.28
N THR A 516 15.37 -47.95 19.24
CA THR A 516 14.47 -47.69 18.11
C THR A 516 14.08 -46.21 18.03
N GLN A 517 13.79 -45.56 19.16
CA GLN A 517 13.58 -44.11 19.23
C GLN A 517 14.80 -43.33 18.70
N ALA A 518 16.02 -43.76 19.03
CA ALA A 518 17.25 -43.14 18.53
C ALA A 518 17.35 -43.19 16.99
N LYS A 519 17.03 -44.33 16.37
CA LYS A 519 16.98 -44.45 14.89
C LYS A 519 15.97 -43.47 14.29
N MET A 520 14.74 -43.46 14.81
CA MET A 520 13.65 -42.61 14.30
C MET A 520 13.95 -41.11 14.44
N TYR A 521 14.61 -40.70 15.52
CA TYR A 521 15.09 -39.34 15.70
C TYR A 521 16.11 -38.93 14.62
N LEU A 522 17.09 -39.78 14.32
CA LEU A 522 18.13 -39.49 13.31
C LEU A 522 17.56 -39.46 11.89
N GLU A 523 16.57 -40.32 11.60
CA GLU A 523 15.76 -40.22 10.36
C GLU A 523 14.94 -38.93 10.30
N GLY A 524 14.40 -38.47 11.45
CA GLY A 524 13.73 -37.18 11.59
C GLY A 524 14.64 -36.00 11.25
N CYS A 525 15.87 -35.99 11.78
CA CYS A 525 16.87 -34.96 11.51
C CYS A 525 17.15 -34.79 10.01
N LEU A 526 17.27 -35.91 9.27
CA LEU A 526 17.57 -35.89 7.84
C LEU A 526 16.45 -35.28 6.98
N LYS A 527 15.17 -35.50 7.33
CA LYS A 527 14.01 -34.94 6.59
C LYS A 527 14.08 -33.40 6.50
N PHE A 528 14.70 -32.74 7.49
CA PHE A 528 14.96 -31.29 7.41
C PHE A 528 16.24 -30.94 6.62
N MET A 529 17.29 -31.76 6.63
CA MET A 529 18.52 -31.50 5.85
C MET A 529 18.42 -31.82 4.34
N GLU A 530 17.49 -32.68 3.92
CA GLU A 530 17.23 -33.00 2.51
C GLU A 530 17.09 -31.72 1.64
N HIS A 531 17.83 -31.67 0.53
CA HIS A 531 17.87 -30.57 -0.46
C HIS A 531 18.44 -29.22 0.02
N LEU A 532 18.97 -29.08 1.25
CA LEU A 532 19.52 -27.80 1.76
C LEU A 532 20.93 -27.43 1.22
N GLN A 533 21.40 -28.05 0.13
CA GLN A 533 22.75 -27.84 -0.43
C GLN A 533 23.84 -27.88 0.67
N MET A 534 23.76 -28.91 1.52
CA MET A 534 24.78 -29.24 2.50
C MET A 534 25.77 -30.24 1.89
N GLY A 535 27.06 -30.09 2.19
CA GLY A 535 28.05 -31.08 1.77
C GLY A 535 27.82 -32.42 2.48
N GLN A 536 28.17 -33.55 1.86
CA GLN A 536 27.96 -34.87 2.48
C GLN A 536 28.60 -34.96 3.87
N SER A 537 29.83 -34.47 4.03
CA SER A 537 30.52 -34.35 5.32
C SER A 537 29.83 -33.39 6.30
N GLU A 538 29.21 -32.31 5.82
CA GLU A 538 28.44 -31.37 6.64
C GLU A 538 27.21 -32.06 7.24
N ILE A 539 26.52 -32.91 6.47
CA ILE A 539 25.39 -33.74 6.91
C ILE A 539 25.86 -34.80 7.92
N ASP A 540 26.88 -35.57 7.54
CA ASP A 540 27.52 -36.63 8.35
C ASP A 540 27.92 -36.14 9.75
N ASP A 541 28.71 -35.06 9.84
CA ASP A 541 29.15 -34.50 11.12
C ASP A 541 28.00 -33.81 11.89
N THR A 542 26.98 -33.27 11.21
CA THR A 542 25.80 -32.70 11.88
C THR A 542 24.98 -33.78 12.58
N ILE A 543 24.74 -34.91 11.93
CA ILE A 543 23.99 -36.04 12.51
C ILE A 543 24.76 -36.62 13.71
N ARG A 544 26.10 -36.77 13.62
CA ARG A 544 26.91 -37.22 14.76
C ARG A 544 26.94 -36.22 15.91
N ARG A 545 26.95 -34.90 15.65
CA ARG A 545 26.76 -33.88 16.70
C ARG A 545 25.41 -34.03 17.39
N TYR A 546 24.33 -34.12 16.61
CA TYR A 546 22.96 -34.27 17.13
C TYR A 546 22.79 -35.55 17.96
N ALA A 547 23.26 -36.69 17.47
CA ALA A 547 23.26 -37.95 18.19
C ALA A 547 24.02 -37.87 19.53
N ASN A 548 25.19 -37.24 19.56
CA ASN A 548 25.94 -37.01 20.80
C ASN A 548 25.16 -36.13 21.81
N VAL A 549 24.43 -35.11 21.34
CA VAL A 549 23.60 -34.26 22.21
C VAL A 549 22.40 -35.04 22.76
N LEU A 550 21.70 -35.84 21.92
CA LEU A 550 20.60 -36.70 22.34
C LEU A 550 21.05 -37.66 23.46
N LEU A 551 22.11 -38.44 23.21
CA LEU A 551 22.65 -39.39 24.18
C LEU A 551 23.08 -38.69 25.48
N SER A 552 23.63 -37.48 25.39
CA SER A 552 24.03 -36.69 26.57
C SER A 552 22.83 -36.19 27.38
N ARG A 553 21.73 -35.77 26.72
CA ARG A 553 20.48 -35.41 27.41
C ARG A 553 19.84 -36.63 28.08
N TRP A 554 19.79 -37.76 27.38
CA TRP A 554 19.28 -39.03 27.91
C TRP A 554 20.09 -39.54 29.12
N ALA A 555 21.42 -39.41 29.10
CA ALA A 555 22.25 -39.68 30.27
C ALA A 555 21.89 -38.75 31.45
N GLY A 556 21.64 -37.47 31.19
CA GLY A 556 21.12 -36.51 32.18
C GLY A 556 19.77 -36.91 32.79
N SER A 557 18.80 -37.31 31.95
CA SER A 557 17.48 -37.76 32.42
C SER A 557 17.57 -39.06 33.24
N ILE A 558 18.43 -40.03 32.86
CA ILE A 558 18.71 -41.22 33.70
C ILE A 558 19.29 -40.80 35.05
N LYS A 559 20.29 -39.91 35.05
CA LYS A 559 20.93 -39.43 36.28
C LYS A 559 19.92 -38.80 37.23
N SER A 560 19.06 -37.91 36.72
CA SER A 560 18.01 -37.26 37.51
C SER A 560 16.99 -38.28 38.04
N PHE A 561 16.55 -39.23 37.21
CA PHE A 561 15.58 -40.26 37.58
C PHE A 561 16.07 -41.19 38.70
N CYS A 562 17.39 -41.40 38.81
CA CYS A 562 18.00 -42.27 39.83
C CYS A 562 18.35 -41.52 41.13
N HIS A 563 18.56 -40.20 41.06
CA HIS A 563 18.81 -39.35 42.23
C HIS A 563 17.55 -39.19 43.13
N ASP A 564 16.36 -39.33 42.57
CA ASP A 564 15.11 -39.36 43.34
C ASP A 564 15.03 -40.62 44.22
N LYS A 565 15.23 -40.43 45.53
CA LYS A 565 15.62 -41.44 46.54
C LYS A 565 14.71 -42.66 46.79
N ASN A 566 13.68 -42.87 45.98
CA ASN A 566 12.65 -43.90 46.20
C ASN A 566 12.74 -45.07 45.19
N ARG A 567 13.95 -45.46 44.75
CA ARG A 567 14.18 -46.59 43.84
C ARG A 567 14.56 -47.85 44.61
N ASN A 568 14.00 -49.00 44.21
CA ASN A 568 14.38 -50.30 44.77
C ASN A 568 15.76 -50.74 44.22
N LEU A 569 16.61 -51.32 45.08
CA LEU A 569 17.88 -51.96 44.71
C LEU A 569 17.78 -52.86 43.46
N VAL A 570 16.69 -53.61 43.30
CA VAL A 570 16.45 -54.46 42.12
C VAL A 570 16.28 -53.63 40.85
N GLN A 571 15.57 -52.50 40.92
CA GLN A 571 15.41 -51.58 39.79
C GLN A 571 16.74 -50.91 39.45
N LEU A 572 17.49 -50.43 40.44
CA LEU A 572 18.83 -49.85 40.23
C LEU A 572 19.79 -50.86 39.59
N THR A 573 19.74 -52.13 40.03
CA THR A 573 20.49 -53.25 39.45
C THR A 573 20.13 -53.46 37.98
N GLN A 574 18.85 -53.38 37.61
CA GLN A 574 18.43 -53.49 36.20
C GLN A 574 18.81 -52.25 35.38
N ILE A 575 18.69 -51.04 35.95
CA ILE A 575 19.06 -49.77 35.29
C ILE A 575 20.53 -49.79 34.87
N ILE A 576 21.45 -50.22 35.74
CA ILE A 576 22.87 -50.26 35.37
C ILE A 576 23.20 -51.33 34.33
N VAL A 577 22.47 -52.45 34.30
CA VAL A 577 22.57 -53.43 33.22
C VAL A 577 22.04 -52.83 31.90
N ASN A 578 20.91 -52.13 31.93
CA ASN A 578 20.33 -51.44 30.78
C ASN A 578 21.28 -50.38 30.20
N ILE A 579 21.89 -49.54 31.05
CA ILE A 579 22.93 -48.58 30.66
C ILE A 579 24.08 -49.30 29.93
N GLY A 580 24.57 -50.41 30.50
CA GLY A 580 25.63 -51.22 29.90
C GLY A 580 25.27 -51.91 28.58
N TYR A 581 23.98 -51.95 28.19
CA TYR A 581 23.54 -52.36 26.86
C TYR A 581 23.28 -51.18 25.92
N LEU A 582 22.84 -50.02 26.43
CA LEU A 582 22.80 -48.78 25.65
C LEU A 582 24.22 -48.34 25.22
N GLU A 583 25.22 -48.44 26.08
CA GLU A 583 26.64 -48.21 25.73
C GLU A 583 27.09 -49.15 24.60
N LYS A 584 26.75 -50.45 24.67
CA LYS A 584 27.00 -51.42 23.59
C LYS A 584 26.19 -51.15 22.31
N GLY A 585 25.12 -50.36 22.38
CA GLY A 585 24.34 -49.91 21.24
C GLY A 585 25.03 -48.81 20.44
N VAL A 586 25.90 -48.00 21.06
CA VAL A 586 26.52 -46.82 20.42
C VAL A 586 27.29 -47.16 19.12
N PRO A 587 28.11 -48.21 19.03
CA PRO A 587 28.78 -48.59 17.79
C PRO A 587 27.82 -48.94 16.64
N TYR A 588 26.68 -49.57 16.95
CA TYR A 588 25.65 -49.88 15.95
C TYR A 588 24.86 -48.63 15.53
N LEU A 589 24.75 -47.63 16.39
CA LEU A 589 24.18 -46.32 16.04
C LEU A 589 25.12 -45.53 15.11
N GLU A 590 26.43 -45.58 15.36
CA GLU A 590 27.46 -45.03 14.46
C GLU A 590 27.45 -45.74 13.08
N GLU A 591 27.26 -47.07 13.03
CA GLU A 591 27.07 -47.78 11.77
C GLU A 591 25.74 -47.41 11.09
N PHE A 592 24.65 -47.28 11.85
CA PHE A 592 23.36 -46.82 11.32
C PHE A 592 23.48 -45.44 10.68
N ILE A 593 24.15 -44.47 11.32
CA ILE A 593 24.43 -43.14 10.75
C ILE A 593 25.20 -43.28 9.42
N LYS A 594 26.23 -44.13 9.37
CA LYS A 594 27.04 -44.37 8.15
C LYS A 594 26.25 -45.02 7.01
N ARG A 595 25.23 -45.83 7.31
CA ARG A 595 24.31 -46.42 6.31
C ARG A 595 23.21 -45.43 5.88
N LEU A 596 22.69 -44.65 6.82
CA LEU A 596 21.55 -43.74 6.63
C LEU A 596 21.91 -42.51 5.79
N THR A 597 23.15 -42.04 5.91
CA THR A 597 23.71 -40.90 5.17
C THR A 597 24.14 -41.24 3.74
N LYS A 598 24.69 -42.44 3.52
CA LYS A 598 25.24 -42.89 2.23
C LYS A 598 24.19 -43.58 1.34
N LYS A 599 23.07 -42.90 1.07
CA LYS A 599 22.03 -43.44 0.19
C LYS A 599 22.51 -43.57 -1.27
N ASP A 600 23.35 -42.65 -1.73
CA ASP A 600 24.05 -42.77 -3.00
C ASP A 600 25.25 -43.72 -2.90
N LYS A 601 25.16 -44.86 -3.59
CA LYS A 601 26.23 -45.86 -3.68
C LYS A 601 27.34 -45.50 -4.68
N SER A 602 27.30 -44.30 -5.25
CA SER A 602 27.97 -43.92 -6.51
C SER A 602 29.24 -43.08 -6.36
N LEU A 603 29.72 -42.78 -5.14
CA LEU A 603 31.07 -42.24 -4.93
C LEU A 603 31.86 -43.02 -3.86
N SER A 604 32.81 -43.81 -4.34
CA SER A 604 33.69 -44.67 -3.55
C SER A 604 35.09 -44.06 -3.36
N GLN A 605 35.23 -43.14 -2.39
CA GLN A 605 36.49 -42.95 -1.65
C GLN A 605 36.26 -42.18 -0.32
N GLY A 606 37.21 -42.30 0.61
CA GLY A 606 37.00 -41.93 2.01
C GLY A 606 37.03 -40.43 2.27
N THR A 607 35.89 -39.83 2.58
CA THR A 607 35.81 -38.49 3.18
C THR A 607 35.98 -38.57 4.69
N GLY A 608 36.91 -37.78 5.23
CA GLY A 608 37.17 -37.68 6.67
C GLY A 608 36.01 -36.99 7.39
N HIS A 609 35.38 -37.70 8.32
CA HIS A 609 34.45 -37.15 9.30
C HIS A 609 35.24 -36.75 10.55
N LEU A 610 35.03 -35.55 11.07
CA LEU A 610 35.77 -35.03 12.23
C LEU A 610 35.10 -35.37 13.56
N VAL A 611 33.84 -35.82 13.52
CA VAL A 611 33.05 -36.19 14.69
C VAL A 611 32.83 -37.70 14.69
N SER A 612 32.92 -38.33 15.87
CA SER A 612 32.40 -39.66 16.16
C SER A 612 31.34 -39.58 17.26
N LEU A 613 30.56 -40.64 17.47
CA LEU A 613 29.92 -40.82 18.77
C LEU A 613 30.98 -40.98 19.88
N LYS A 614 30.66 -40.54 21.10
CA LYS A 614 31.52 -40.71 22.29
C LYS A 614 31.30 -42.10 22.91
N ASP A 615 32.38 -42.82 23.23
CA ASP A 615 32.28 -44.20 23.77
C ASP A 615 31.81 -44.31 25.23
N GLN A 616 31.65 -43.19 25.94
CA GLN A 616 31.40 -43.13 27.40
C GLN A 616 30.33 -42.09 27.79
N VAL A 617 29.30 -41.87 26.97
CA VAL A 617 28.27 -40.84 27.25
C VAL A 617 27.52 -41.08 28.57
N PHE A 618 27.26 -42.33 28.93
CA PHE A 618 26.47 -42.68 30.11
C PHE A 618 27.28 -42.80 31.40
N LYS A 619 28.59 -42.53 31.39
CA LYS A 619 29.49 -42.69 32.54
C LYS A 619 28.98 -41.99 33.80
N ASP A 620 28.58 -40.73 33.70
CA ASP A 620 28.15 -39.92 34.86
C ASP A 620 26.80 -40.39 35.43
N ALA A 621 25.93 -40.95 34.58
CA ALA A 621 24.66 -41.55 34.98
C ALA A 621 24.88 -42.93 35.63
N LYS A 622 25.84 -43.69 35.11
CA LYS A 622 26.27 -44.96 35.67
C LYS A 622 26.87 -44.78 37.06
N CYS A 623 27.80 -43.84 37.25
CA CYS A 623 28.39 -43.59 38.57
C CYS A 623 27.38 -43.06 39.60
N GLU A 624 26.33 -42.33 39.17
CA GLU A 624 25.18 -42.02 40.04
C GLU A 624 24.47 -43.30 40.48
N VAL A 625 24.09 -44.18 39.54
CA VAL A 625 23.43 -45.46 39.87
C VAL A 625 24.30 -46.36 40.75
N GLU A 626 25.61 -46.39 40.52
CA GLU A 626 26.58 -47.10 41.39
C GLU A 626 26.55 -46.53 42.82
N SER A 627 26.51 -45.21 42.98
CA SER A 627 26.40 -44.54 44.28
C SER A 627 25.03 -44.71 44.95
N GLN A 628 23.94 -44.81 44.20
CA GLN A 628 22.59 -45.05 44.73
C GLN A 628 22.40 -46.51 45.15
N ILE A 629 23.02 -47.46 44.44
CA ILE A 629 23.11 -48.88 44.85
C ILE A 629 23.88 -48.97 46.17
N ASP A 630 25.06 -48.35 46.24
CA ASP A 630 25.91 -48.30 47.43
C ASP A 630 25.16 -47.70 48.64
N HIS A 631 24.53 -46.53 48.48
CA HIS A 631 23.71 -45.91 49.54
C HIS A 631 22.50 -46.76 49.94
N SER A 632 21.78 -47.37 48.98
CA SER A 632 20.63 -48.25 49.27
C SER A 632 21.04 -49.47 50.09
N LEU A 633 22.25 -50.00 49.86
CA LEU A 633 22.79 -51.13 50.60
C LEU A 633 23.30 -50.72 51.98
N HIS A 634 23.99 -49.59 52.10
CA HIS A 634 24.43 -49.04 53.38
C HIS A 634 23.24 -48.74 54.30
N ASN A 635 22.19 -48.08 53.80
CA ASN A 635 20.94 -47.87 54.55
C ASN A 635 20.33 -49.19 55.02
N LYS A 636 20.37 -50.25 54.19
CA LYS A 636 19.84 -51.57 54.58
C LYS A 636 20.70 -52.28 55.61
N ILE A 637 22.03 -52.11 55.59
CA ILE A 637 22.92 -52.56 56.67
C ILE A 637 22.58 -51.81 57.95
N ASP A 638 22.41 -50.48 57.89
CA ASP A 638 22.05 -49.66 59.05
C ASP A 638 20.69 -50.07 59.66
N GLU A 639 19.71 -50.46 58.85
CA GLU A 639 18.45 -51.05 59.35
C GLU A 639 18.67 -52.32 60.20
N PHE A 640 19.58 -53.23 59.81
CA PHE A 640 19.95 -54.38 60.64
C PHE A 640 20.74 -53.95 61.88
N PHE A 641 21.65 -52.99 61.76
CA PHE A 641 22.39 -52.48 62.92
C PHE A 641 21.50 -51.72 63.92
N ASN A 642 20.38 -51.12 63.50
CA ASN A 642 19.40 -50.53 64.42
C ASN A 642 18.66 -51.56 65.28
N LEU A 643 18.79 -52.86 64.98
CA LEU A 643 18.30 -53.96 65.83
C LEU A 643 19.35 -54.42 66.87
N ASN A 644 20.55 -53.81 66.90
CA ASN A 644 21.59 -54.22 67.84
C ASN A 644 21.15 -53.99 69.30
N SER A 645 21.37 -55.02 70.11
CA SER A 645 20.87 -55.12 71.49
C SER A 645 21.91 -55.83 72.36
N TYR A 646 23.16 -55.38 72.24
CA TYR A 646 24.27 -55.87 73.04
C TYR A 646 24.05 -55.56 74.53
N ASP A 647 23.95 -56.62 75.33
CA ASP A 647 24.15 -56.56 76.77
C ASP A 647 25.64 -56.45 77.05
N TRP A 648 26.10 -55.24 77.36
CA TRP A 648 27.52 -54.93 77.60
C TRP A 648 28.01 -55.32 79.02
N ASP A 649 27.11 -55.77 79.89
CA ASP A 649 27.42 -56.30 81.23
C ASP A 649 27.36 -57.85 81.27
N LEU A 650 27.02 -58.49 80.14
CA LEU A 650 26.93 -59.95 79.96
C LEU A 650 28.18 -60.68 80.49
N GLN A 651 28.05 -61.50 81.54
CA GLN A 651 29.22 -62.10 82.20
C GLN A 651 29.94 -63.18 81.35
N VAL A 652 29.19 -63.92 80.53
CA VAL A 652 29.69 -65.00 79.66
C VAL A 652 28.97 -64.93 78.32
N SER A 653 29.69 -65.07 77.21
CA SER A 653 29.10 -65.09 75.86
C SER A 653 28.01 -66.16 75.72
N LYS A 654 27.01 -65.93 74.86
CA LYS A 654 25.95 -66.91 74.58
C LYS A 654 26.44 -68.15 73.81
N GLY A 655 27.69 -68.16 73.33
CA GLY A 655 28.31 -69.26 72.58
C GLY A 655 27.85 -69.40 71.12
N VAL A 656 26.82 -68.64 70.73
CA VAL A 656 26.34 -68.45 69.36
C VAL A 656 26.40 -66.95 69.03
N SER A 657 26.48 -66.60 67.74
CA SER A 657 26.44 -65.21 67.31
C SER A 657 25.04 -64.59 67.45
N SER A 658 24.98 -63.26 67.39
CA SER A 658 23.75 -62.48 67.48
C SER A 658 22.82 -62.73 66.28
N GLU A 659 21.52 -62.87 66.56
CA GLU A 659 20.48 -63.14 65.55
C GLU A 659 20.50 -62.13 64.39
N TYR A 660 20.59 -60.82 64.71
CA TYR A 660 20.63 -59.74 63.72
C TYR A 660 21.83 -59.83 62.75
N ILE A 661 22.97 -60.40 63.18
CA ILE A 661 24.13 -60.65 62.32
C ILE A 661 23.83 -61.84 61.39
N THR A 662 23.25 -62.93 61.92
CA THR A 662 22.90 -64.09 61.08
C THR A 662 21.88 -63.72 60.00
N ASP A 663 20.86 -62.92 60.34
CA ASP A 663 19.88 -62.41 59.37
C ASP A 663 20.51 -61.46 58.34
N LEU A 664 21.37 -60.53 58.78
CA LEU A 664 22.12 -59.62 57.91
C LEU A 664 23.00 -60.39 56.90
N LEU A 665 23.71 -61.43 57.35
CA LEU A 665 24.57 -62.23 56.48
C LEU A 665 23.75 -63.07 55.50
N SER A 666 22.59 -63.60 55.90
CA SER A 666 21.64 -64.28 55.01
C SER A 666 21.09 -63.34 53.91
N PHE A 667 20.74 -62.10 54.29
CA PHE A 667 20.35 -61.03 53.38
C PHE A 667 21.49 -60.66 52.39
N LEU A 668 22.71 -60.45 52.89
CA LEU A 668 23.87 -60.15 52.05
C LEU A 668 24.22 -61.32 51.11
N GLN A 669 24.10 -62.58 51.54
CA GLN A 669 24.31 -63.74 50.68
C GLN A 669 23.31 -63.77 49.51
N THR A 670 22.04 -63.46 49.79
CA THR A 670 20.98 -63.35 48.78
C THR A 670 21.32 -62.25 47.75
N ILE A 671 21.79 -61.09 48.20
CA ILE A 671 22.20 -59.97 47.33
C ILE A 671 23.46 -60.30 46.52
N PHE A 672 24.46 -60.93 47.12
CA PHE A 672 25.70 -61.31 46.41
C PHE A 672 25.44 -62.39 45.34
N VAL A 673 24.40 -63.22 45.50
CA VAL A 673 23.92 -64.10 44.42
C VAL A 673 23.28 -63.27 43.29
N THR A 674 22.51 -62.21 43.59
CA THR A 674 21.95 -61.29 42.58
C THR A 674 23.03 -60.50 41.83
N PHE A 675 24.15 -60.16 42.48
CA PHE A 675 25.29 -59.47 41.86
C PHE A 675 25.94 -60.23 40.70
N LYS A 676 25.64 -61.52 40.49
CA LYS A 676 26.06 -62.28 39.30
C LYS A 676 25.53 -61.70 37.97
N ASN A 677 24.50 -60.85 38.02
CA ASN A 677 23.97 -60.12 36.87
C ASN A 677 24.64 -58.76 36.62
N LEU A 678 25.41 -58.24 37.59
CA LEU A 678 26.13 -56.97 37.45
C LEU A 678 27.45 -57.14 36.68
N PRO A 679 28.03 -56.05 36.13
CA PRO A 679 29.37 -56.06 35.58
C PRO A 679 30.40 -56.57 36.63
N PRO A 680 31.27 -57.56 36.32
CA PRO A 680 32.17 -58.16 37.32
C PRO A 680 33.17 -57.20 38.00
N ALA A 681 33.45 -56.03 37.40
CA ALA A 681 34.21 -54.98 38.07
C ALA A 681 33.39 -54.29 39.18
N LEU A 682 32.11 -54.00 38.91
CA LEU A 682 31.20 -53.36 39.85
C LEU A 682 30.77 -54.31 40.97
N ALA A 683 30.46 -55.58 40.65
CA ALA A 683 30.09 -56.59 41.64
C ALA A 683 31.17 -56.76 42.72
N ARG A 684 32.45 -56.73 42.31
CA ARG A 684 33.61 -56.76 43.23
C ARG A 684 33.79 -55.44 43.98
N HIS A 685 33.60 -54.29 43.33
CA HIS A 685 33.69 -52.99 44.00
C HIS A 685 32.66 -52.87 45.12
N LEU A 686 31.38 -53.12 44.83
CA LEU A 686 30.30 -53.09 45.81
C LEU A 686 30.57 -54.06 46.96
N CYS A 687 30.88 -55.33 46.67
CA CYS A 687 31.18 -56.31 47.71
C CYS A 687 32.34 -55.87 48.64
N MET A 688 33.41 -55.29 48.10
CA MET A 688 34.52 -54.74 48.90
C MET A 688 34.09 -53.55 49.79
N GLN A 689 33.31 -52.60 49.25
CA GLN A 689 32.80 -51.47 50.03
C GLN A 689 31.88 -51.92 51.16
N LEU A 690 30.99 -52.88 50.90
CA LEU A 690 30.03 -53.41 51.87
C LEU A 690 30.73 -54.15 53.01
N CYS A 691 31.76 -54.95 52.73
CA CYS A 691 32.57 -55.59 53.76
C CYS A 691 33.35 -54.56 54.62
N LYS A 692 33.83 -53.47 54.00
CA LYS A 692 34.45 -52.34 54.71
C LYS A 692 33.45 -51.59 55.58
N TYR A 693 32.27 -51.26 55.07
CA TYR A 693 31.21 -50.58 55.82
C TYR A 693 30.68 -51.42 56.98
N LEU A 694 30.52 -52.74 56.77
CA LEU A 694 30.16 -53.69 57.82
C LEU A 694 31.20 -53.70 58.96
N SER A 695 32.50 -53.69 58.63
CA SER A 695 33.56 -53.54 59.63
C SER A 695 33.52 -52.17 60.33
N GLU A 696 33.26 -51.08 59.61
CA GLU A 696 33.10 -49.75 60.20
C GLU A 696 31.88 -49.65 61.13
N CYS A 697 30.75 -50.28 60.80
CA CYS A 697 29.56 -50.27 61.67
C CYS A 697 29.76 -51.09 62.94
N LEU A 698 30.38 -52.27 62.86
CA LEU A 698 30.82 -53.02 64.06
C LEU A 698 31.78 -52.18 64.91
N THR A 699 32.77 -51.52 64.28
CA THR A 699 33.71 -50.63 64.97
C THR A 699 33.00 -49.47 65.66
N LYS A 700 32.02 -48.82 65.01
CA LYS A 700 31.17 -47.78 65.62
C LYS A 700 30.35 -48.31 66.81
N THR A 701 29.86 -49.55 66.75
CA THR A 701 29.04 -50.15 67.82
C THR A 701 29.82 -50.32 69.13
N ILE A 702 31.01 -50.92 69.10
CA ILE A 702 31.85 -51.06 70.31
C ILE A 702 32.41 -49.69 70.79
N LEU A 703 32.57 -48.73 69.88
CA LEU A 703 32.97 -47.35 70.17
C LEU A 703 31.81 -46.40 70.47
N ASN A 704 30.56 -46.86 70.63
CA ASN A 704 29.44 -45.95 70.91
C ASN A 704 29.56 -45.34 72.33
N ASN A 705 29.38 -44.02 72.46
CA ASN A 705 29.44 -43.27 73.73
C ASN A 705 28.37 -43.71 74.76
N SER A 706 27.30 -44.37 74.31
CA SER A 706 26.25 -44.90 75.21
C SER A 706 26.74 -46.05 76.10
N VAL A 707 27.75 -46.79 75.66
CA VAL A 707 28.31 -47.95 76.36
C VAL A 707 29.23 -47.46 77.48
N LYS A 708 28.86 -47.72 78.74
CA LYS A 708 29.58 -47.25 79.94
C LYS A 708 30.55 -48.27 80.52
N SER A 709 30.21 -49.54 80.39
CA SER A 709 30.94 -50.72 80.87
C SER A 709 31.18 -51.67 79.70
N LEU A 710 32.22 -52.49 79.80
CA LEU A 710 32.52 -53.58 78.86
C LEU A 710 32.95 -54.81 79.65
N SER A 711 32.05 -55.78 79.81
CA SER A 711 32.34 -57.09 80.40
C SER A 711 33.17 -57.97 79.45
N SER A 712 33.84 -58.99 79.98
CA SER A 712 34.51 -60.01 79.17
C SER A 712 33.52 -60.75 78.27
N GLY A 713 32.40 -61.24 78.82
CA GLY A 713 31.41 -62.01 78.06
C GLY A 713 30.74 -61.22 76.92
N ALA A 714 30.60 -59.90 77.05
CA ALA A 714 30.13 -59.04 75.96
C ALA A 714 31.18 -58.86 74.86
N ILE A 715 32.46 -58.72 75.23
CA ILE A 715 33.57 -58.68 74.25
C ILE A 715 33.72 -60.02 73.54
N ASP A 716 33.62 -61.14 74.27
CA ASP A 716 33.62 -62.51 73.71
C ASP A 716 32.45 -62.68 72.72
N GLN A 717 31.24 -62.26 73.10
CA GLN A 717 30.04 -62.28 72.24
C GLN A 717 30.23 -61.45 70.96
N PHE A 718 30.76 -60.24 71.10
CA PHE A 718 31.05 -59.37 69.96
C PHE A 718 32.17 -59.94 69.07
N SER A 719 33.13 -60.65 69.64
CA SER A 719 34.21 -61.34 68.90
C SER A 719 33.70 -62.52 68.06
N LEU A 720 32.67 -63.25 68.54
CA LEU A 720 31.94 -64.26 67.77
C LEU A 720 31.20 -63.63 66.57
N ASP A 721 30.55 -62.49 66.78
CA ASP A 721 29.82 -61.77 65.72
C ASP A 721 30.77 -61.29 64.61
N VAL A 722 31.91 -60.68 64.97
CA VAL A 722 32.97 -60.32 64.01
C VAL A 722 33.51 -61.57 63.30
N MET A 723 33.68 -62.69 64.00
CA MET A 723 34.14 -63.95 63.41
C MET A 723 33.12 -64.54 62.40
N GLN A 724 31.82 -64.35 62.61
CA GLN A 724 30.81 -64.74 61.63
C GLN A 724 30.89 -63.86 60.36
N CYS A 725 31.12 -62.55 60.51
CA CYS A 725 31.35 -61.65 59.38
C CYS A 725 32.65 -62.00 58.61
N GLU A 726 33.75 -62.28 59.31
CA GLU A 726 35.02 -62.74 58.71
C GLU A 726 34.79 -64.05 57.90
N ASN A 727 34.13 -65.05 58.50
CA ASN A 727 33.80 -66.30 57.83
C ASN A 727 32.87 -66.13 56.61
N PHE A 728 31.93 -65.19 56.65
CA PHE A 728 31.08 -64.88 55.49
C PHE A 728 31.89 -64.34 54.30
N THR A 729 32.93 -63.53 54.54
CA THR A 729 33.78 -63.02 53.45
C THR A 729 34.55 -64.12 52.71
N LEU A 730 34.87 -65.24 53.37
CA LEU A 730 35.47 -66.42 52.75
C LEU A 730 34.48 -67.20 51.85
N GLN A 731 33.17 -67.01 52.02
CA GLN A 731 32.11 -67.71 51.28
C GLN A 731 31.46 -66.85 50.18
N CYS A 732 32.07 -65.71 49.83
CA CYS A 732 31.46 -64.77 48.89
C CYS A 732 31.26 -65.37 47.48
N PRO A 733 30.04 -65.35 46.91
CA PRO A 733 29.74 -65.95 45.61
C PRO A 733 30.14 -65.08 44.40
N VAL A 734 30.86 -63.97 44.63
CA VAL A 734 31.34 -63.03 43.60
C VAL A 734 32.77 -63.42 43.17
N SER A 735 32.96 -63.77 41.91
CA SER A 735 34.25 -64.23 41.39
C SER A 735 35.24 -63.08 41.12
N GLY A 736 36.55 -63.38 41.21
CA GLY A 736 37.63 -62.48 40.83
C GLY A 736 38.21 -61.61 41.96
N PHE A 737 38.05 -62.02 43.21
CA PHE A 737 38.86 -61.57 44.34
C PHE A 737 40.14 -62.42 44.46
N GLU A 738 41.16 -61.88 45.13
CA GLU A 738 42.31 -62.66 45.59
C GLU A 738 41.99 -63.30 46.96
N ASP A 739 42.55 -64.48 47.26
CA ASP A 739 42.22 -65.22 48.47
C ASP A 739 42.51 -64.40 49.74
N GLY A 740 41.51 -64.32 50.63
CA GLY A 740 41.57 -63.53 51.86
C GLY A 740 41.45 -62.00 51.69
N SER A 741 41.40 -61.46 50.46
CA SER A 741 41.38 -60.00 50.23
C SER A 741 40.17 -59.30 50.86
N LEU A 742 39.00 -59.95 50.93
CA LEU A 742 37.82 -59.43 51.63
C LEU A 742 37.94 -59.53 53.15
N VAL A 743 38.50 -60.61 53.70
CA VAL A 743 38.71 -60.79 55.16
C VAL A 743 39.53 -59.63 55.73
N MET A 744 40.49 -59.14 54.95
CA MET A 744 41.40 -58.05 55.31
C MET A 744 40.69 -56.73 55.61
N THR A 745 39.42 -56.52 55.22
CA THR A 745 38.64 -55.33 55.63
C THR A 745 38.38 -55.30 57.13
N PHE A 746 38.28 -56.46 57.79
CA PHE A 746 38.03 -56.57 59.24
C PHE A 746 39.31 -56.50 60.08
N ALA A 747 40.49 -56.53 59.46
CA ALA A 747 41.76 -56.71 60.16
C ALA A 747 42.08 -55.64 61.22
N SER A 748 41.64 -54.39 61.03
CA SER A 748 41.80 -53.33 62.04
C SER A 748 40.89 -53.52 63.25
N LEU A 749 39.65 -54.01 63.05
CA LEU A 749 38.73 -54.36 64.14
C LEU A 749 39.16 -55.63 64.86
N ARG A 750 39.65 -56.63 64.14
CA ARG A 750 40.25 -57.85 64.72
C ARG A 750 41.44 -57.50 65.60
N GLN A 751 42.40 -56.69 65.11
CA GLN A 751 43.52 -56.21 65.93
C GLN A 751 43.09 -55.41 67.17
N LEU A 752 42.00 -54.64 67.09
CA LEU A 752 41.42 -53.93 68.24
C LEU A 752 40.86 -54.91 69.29
N LEU A 753 40.10 -55.91 68.86
CA LEU A 753 39.58 -56.95 69.76
C LEU A 753 40.70 -57.79 70.37
N ASP A 754 41.67 -58.22 69.57
CA ASP A 754 42.82 -59.02 70.03
C ASP A 754 43.68 -58.25 71.04
N LEU A 755 43.76 -56.92 70.96
CA LEU A 755 44.41 -56.06 71.97
C LEU A 755 43.62 -56.03 73.28
N VAL A 756 42.31 -55.79 73.19
CA VAL A 756 41.41 -55.69 74.35
C VAL A 756 41.27 -57.03 75.08
N MET A 757 41.11 -58.14 74.33
CA MET A 757 40.94 -59.50 74.87
C MET A 757 42.24 -60.06 75.46
N ALA A 758 43.38 -59.90 74.78
CA ALA A 758 44.66 -60.37 75.31
C ALA A 758 45.23 -59.47 76.43
N GLY A 759 44.77 -58.22 76.52
CA GLY A 759 45.30 -57.23 77.47
C GLY A 759 46.75 -56.83 77.18
N ASP A 760 47.20 -56.96 75.93
CA ASP A 760 48.61 -56.80 75.51
C ASP A 760 49.02 -55.32 75.32
N TRP A 761 48.60 -54.49 76.27
CA TRP A 761 48.81 -53.05 76.28
C TRP A 761 50.29 -52.67 76.39
N SER A 762 51.12 -53.54 76.98
CA SER A 762 52.58 -53.39 77.02
C SER A 762 53.21 -53.44 75.63
N THR A 763 52.82 -54.40 74.79
CA THR A 763 53.32 -54.49 73.41
C THR A 763 52.77 -53.33 72.57
N PHE A 764 51.47 -53.03 72.73
CA PHE A 764 50.86 -51.90 72.02
C PHE A 764 51.54 -50.56 72.33
N LEU A 765 51.73 -50.22 73.61
CA LEU A 765 52.39 -48.96 74.01
C LEU A 765 53.88 -48.94 73.64
N ALA A 766 54.56 -50.09 73.65
CA ALA A 766 55.94 -50.19 73.17
C ALA A 766 56.06 -49.99 71.66
N ASP A 767 55.02 -50.31 70.88
CA ASP A 767 54.99 -50.19 69.42
C ASP A 767 54.31 -48.89 68.91
N CYS A 768 53.60 -48.16 69.76
CA CYS A 768 53.03 -46.85 69.44
C CYS A 768 54.07 -45.91 68.84
N GLY A 769 53.84 -45.48 67.59
CA GLY A 769 54.73 -44.60 66.83
C GLY A 769 55.77 -45.32 65.95
N LYS A 770 56.03 -46.63 66.16
CA LYS A 770 56.90 -47.42 65.27
C LYS A 770 56.18 -47.77 63.98
N LYS A 771 56.43 -47.02 62.91
CA LYS A 771 55.90 -47.34 61.57
C LYS A 771 56.43 -48.70 61.10
N ASN A 772 55.50 -49.60 60.77
CA ASN A 772 55.72 -50.89 60.09
C ASN A 772 56.53 -51.97 60.84
N GLN A 773 56.58 -51.96 62.18
CA GLN A 773 57.23 -53.04 62.95
C GLN A 773 56.40 -53.59 64.13
N GLY A 774 55.24 -53.01 64.44
CA GLY A 774 54.46 -53.39 65.62
C GLY A 774 53.39 -54.47 65.38
N LYS A 775 53.08 -55.25 66.43
CA LYS A 775 52.06 -56.33 66.39
C LYS A 775 50.68 -55.83 65.94
N TYR A 776 50.33 -54.60 66.32
CA TYR A 776 49.02 -53.96 66.11
C TYR A 776 49.04 -52.89 64.99
N GLN A 777 49.85 -53.10 63.94
CA GLN A 777 50.16 -52.12 62.88
C GLN A 777 48.94 -51.45 62.21
N ARG A 778 47.80 -52.12 62.10
CA ARG A 778 46.63 -51.65 61.32
C ARG A 778 45.61 -50.86 62.15
N PHE A 779 45.89 -50.63 63.43
CA PHE A 779 45.02 -49.89 64.33
C PHE A 779 45.80 -48.75 65.01
N MET A 780 45.44 -47.49 64.74
CA MET A 780 46.17 -46.30 65.19
C MET A 780 45.29 -45.16 65.74
N HIS A 781 43.99 -45.37 65.91
CA HIS A 781 43.09 -44.32 66.38
C HIS A 781 43.11 -44.19 67.92
N PHE A 782 44.00 -43.33 68.42
CA PHE A 782 44.14 -43.04 69.86
C PHE A 782 42.84 -42.54 70.52
N LYS A 783 41.93 -41.88 69.78
CA LYS A 783 40.61 -41.46 70.29
C LYS A 783 39.77 -42.67 70.71
N ASP A 784 39.75 -43.69 69.87
CA ASP A 784 38.98 -44.93 70.04
C ASP A 784 39.50 -45.72 71.25
N ILE A 785 40.83 -45.76 71.41
CA ILE A 785 41.50 -46.31 72.58
C ILE A 785 41.09 -45.55 73.83
N SER A 786 41.23 -44.21 73.84
CA SER A 786 40.84 -43.40 75.00
C SER A 786 39.38 -43.63 75.39
N LEU A 787 38.51 -43.92 74.43
CA LEU A 787 37.11 -44.23 74.71
C LEU A 787 36.93 -45.62 75.35
N LEU A 788 37.56 -46.66 74.81
CA LEU A 788 37.54 -48.02 75.36
C LEU A 788 38.18 -48.08 76.77
N VAL A 789 39.28 -47.35 76.96
CA VAL A 789 39.98 -47.20 78.25
C VAL A 789 39.06 -46.61 79.32
N ASN A 790 38.27 -45.59 78.97
CA ASN A 790 37.31 -44.99 79.90
C ASN A 790 36.12 -45.91 80.24
N LYS A 791 35.80 -46.91 79.40
CA LYS A 791 34.72 -47.90 79.63
C LYS A 791 35.14 -49.09 80.49
N ASN A 792 36.42 -49.25 80.79
CA ASN A 792 36.93 -50.41 81.53
C ASN A 792 37.66 -50.00 82.82
N ILE A 793 36.91 -49.99 83.93
CA ILE A 793 37.36 -49.54 85.26
C ILE A 793 38.62 -50.30 85.73
N ILE A 794 38.73 -51.60 85.40
CA ILE A 794 39.90 -52.42 85.72
C ILE A 794 41.16 -51.90 85.01
N PHE A 795 41.01 -51.37 83.80
CA PHE A 795 42.13 -50.81 83.05
C PHE A 795 42.55 -49.42 83.54
N LEU A 796 41.61 -48.56 83.94
CA LEU A 796 41.93 -47.28 84.60
C LEU A 796 42.79 -47.50 85.86
N LEU A 797 42.42 -48.47 86.70
CA LEU A 797 43.19 -48.84 87.90
C LEU A 797 44.58 -49.38 87.54
N ARG A 798 44.72 -50.21 86.50
CA ARG A 798 46.03 -50.68 86.02
C ARG A 798 46.90 -49.55 85.45
N LEU A 799 46.30 -48.60 84.73
CA LEU A 799 47.04 -47.45 84.18
C LEU A 799 47.55 -46.52 85.29
N GLN A 800 46.75 -46.31 86.35
CA GLN A 800 47.16 -45.56 87.55
C GLN A 800 48.33 -46.21 88.29
N VAL A 801 48.43 -47.55 88.28
CA VAL A 801 49.58 -48.27 88.86
C VAL A 801 50.83 -48.18 87.96
N MET A 802 50.68 -48.27 86.63
CA MET A 802 51.81 -48.19 85.71
C MET A 802 52.38 -46.77 85.52
N THR A 803 51.59 -45.72 85.76
CA THR A 803 52.03 -44.31 85.57
C THR A 803 52.93 -43.77 86.68
N TYR A 804 53.17 -44.51 87.76
CA TYR A 804 53.99 -44.05 88.90
C TYR A 804 55.52 -44.02 88.63
N ASN A 805 56.00 -44.52 87.49
CA ASN A 805 57.44 -44.78 87.25
C ASN A 805 58.00 -44.35 85.89
N THR A 806 57.27 -43.58 85.06
CA THR A 806 57.79 -43.10 83.76
C THR A 806 57.28 -41.71 83.38
N ASP A 807 58.19 -40.89 82.85
CA ASP A 807 57.95 -39.50 82.45
C ASP A 807 57.36 -39.45 81.01
N VAL A 808 56.08 -39.09 80.88
CA VAL A 808 55.31 -39.28 79.63
C VAL A 808 54.41 -38.08 79.30
N LEU A 809 54.82 -37.27 78.32
CA LEU A 809 53.99 -36.14 77.81
C LEU A 809 52.64 -36.60 77.24
N MET A 810 52.57 -37.78 76.58
CA MET A 810 51.34 -38.28 75.95
C MET A 810 50.14 -38.37 76.90
N VAL A 811 50.33 -38.67 78.19
CA VAL A 811 49.22 -38.74 79.16
C VAL A 811 48.56 -37.36 79.36
N LYS A 812 49.32 -36.26 79.20
CA LYS A 812 48.79 -34.89 79.23
C LYS A 812 48.06 -34.50 77.95
N GLU A 813 48.22 -35.22 76.84
CA GLU A 813 47.41 -34.99 75.63
C GLU A 813 46.08 -35.74 75.71
N ILE A 814 46.08 -36.99 76.19
CA ILE A 814 44.87 -37.81 76.42
C ILE A 814 43.90 -37.12 77.39
N LEU A 815 44.41 -36.37 78.38
CA LEU A 815 43.58 -35.63 79.34
C LEU A 815 43.07 -34.27 78.84
N LYS A 816 43.64 -33.70 77.77
CA LYS A 816 43.31 -32.34 77.27
C LYS A 816 42.05 -32.29 76.38
N THR A 817 41.57 -33.42 75.89
CA THR A 817 40.48 -33.47 74.89
C THR A 817 39.07 -33.28 75.46
N LYS A 818 38.93 -32.69 76.66
CA LYS A 818 37.63 -32.41 77.29
C LYS A 818 37.11 -30.98 77.09
N ASP A 819 38.00 -30.01 76.91
CA ASP A 819 37.65 -28.59 77.09
C ASP A 819 37.45 -27.81 75.77
N VAL A 820 37.23 -28.51 74.64
CA VAL A 820 37.31 -27.91 73.29
C VAL A 820 35.98 -27.94 72.52
N GLU A 821 34.95 -28.66 72.98
CA GLU A 821 33.74 -28.91 72.17
C GLU A 821 32.63 -27.83 72.32
N GLU A 822 32.70 -26.91 73.30
CA GLU A 822 31.64 -25.91 73.57
C GLU A 822 31.70 -24.62 72.72
N GLU A 823 32.86 -24.19 72.22
CA GLU A 823 32.97 -22.89 71.53
C GLU A 823 32.40 -22.90 70.10
N THR A 824 32.41 -24.05 69.43
CA THR A 824 32.03 -24.21 68.01
C THR A 824 30.54 -24.04 67.69
N GLN A 825 29.66 -23.88 68.69
CA GLN A 825 28.20 -23.80 68.47
C GLN A 825 27.62 -22.37 68.45
N LYS A 826 28.38 -21.34 68.86
CA LYS A 826 27.84 -19.96 69.05
C LYS A 826 27.96 -19.03 67.83
N SER A 827 28.62 -19.45 66.73
CA SER A 827 28.94 -18.59 65.57
C SER A 827 27.97 -18.68 64.37
N ASN A 828 26.86 -19.40 64.51
CA ASN A 828 25.89 -19.64 63.43
C ASN A 828 24.55 -18.91 63.59
N THR A 829 24.23 -18.37 64.76
CA THR A 829 22.91 -17.77 65.06
C THR A 829 22.74 -16.30 64.67
N GLU A 830 23.80 -15.57 64.30
CA GLU A 830 23.74 -14.14 63.94
C GLU A 830 23.51 -13.85 62.44
N ARG A 831 23.13 -14.87 61.65
CA ARG A 831 23.00 -14.75 60.17
C ARG A 831 21.56 -14.81 59.62
N ASP A 832 20.57 -15.11 60.44
CA ASP A 832 19.19 -15.35 59.98
C ASP A 832 18.29 -14.10 59.87
N ASP A 833 18.68 -12.93 60.42
CA ASP A 833 17.87 -11.70 60.32
C ASP A 833 17.84 -11.04 58.92
N ILE A 834 18.47 -11.66 57.91
CA ILE A 834 18.52 -11.16 56.53
C ILE A 834 17.32 -11.65 55.69
N TYR A 835 16.40 -12.47 56.25
CA TYR A 835 15.18 -12.96 55.59
C TYR A 835 14.07 -11.90 55.38
N ARG A 836 14.38 -10.81 54.66
CA ARG A 836 13.34 -9.98 54.01
C ARG A 836 12.56 -10.84 53.01
N LYS A 837 11.23 -10.91 53.17
CA LYS A 837 10.30 -11.61 52.26
C LYS A 837 10.63 -11.32 50.79
N ILE A 838 11.03 -12.36 50.05
CA ILE A 838 11.26 -12.28 48.61
C ILE A 838 9.91 -12.18 47.91
N GLU A 839 9.56 -10.97 47.45
CA GLU A 839 8.36 -10.75 46.63
C GLU A 839 8.62 -10.98 45.13
N TYR A 840 7.57 -11.41 44.43
CA TYR A 840 7.58 -11.66 43.00
C TYR A 840 6.65 -10.71 42.25
N CYS A 841 7.12 -10.22 41.11
CA CYS A 841 6.42 -9.27 40.26
C CYS A 841 5.07 -9.85 39.77
N LYS A 842 3.94 -9.28 40.22
CA LYS A 842 2.58 -9.76 39.88
C LYS A 842 2.31 -9.83 38.36
N ILE A 843 3.05 -9.06 37.56
CA ILE A 843 2.94 -9.05 36.09
C ILE A 843 3.67 -10.25 35.46
N CYS A 844 4.84 -10.68 35.96
CA CYS A 844 5.68 -11.66 35.23
C CYS A 844 6.42 -12.72 36.07
N GLY A 845 6.33 -12.71 37.39
CA GLY A 845 6.98 -13.72 38.25
C GLY A 845 8.51 -13.61 38.37
N ASP A 846 9.13 -12.59 37.79
CA ASP A 846 10.50 -12.20 38.13
C ASP A 846 10.55 -11.54 39.52
N LEU A 847 11.71 -11.43 40.18
CA LEU A 847 11.79 -10.77 41.49
C LEU A 847 11.23 -9.34 41.44
N ALA A 848 10.47 -8.94 42.45
CA ALA A 848 10.06 -7.55 42.64
C ALA A 848 11.25 -6.74 43.17
N ASP A 849 11.36 -5.49 42.72
CA ASP A 849 12.39 -4.52 43.17
C ASP A 849 11.76 -3.62 44.25
N SER A 850 10.59 -3.05 43.95
CA SER A 850 9.66 -2.52 44.93
C SER A 850 8.22 -2.55 44.40
N TYR A 851 7.29 -1.94 45.14
CA TYR A 851 6.03 -1.49 44.57
C TYR A 851 6.29 -0.33 43.59
N HIS A 852 5.63 -0.38 42.44
CA HIS A 852 5.67 0.67 41.41
C HIS A 852 4.26 0.81 40.83
N TYR A 853 3.73 2.04 40.75
CA TYR A 853 2.36 2.32 40.29
C TYR A 853 1.34 1.42 41.02
N SER A 854 1.41 1.39 42.35
CA SER A 854 0.60 0.54 43.26
C SER A 854 0.82 -0.98 43.19
N VAL A 855 1.74 -1.50 42.35
CA VAL A 855 1.95 -2.95 42.17
C VAL A 855 3.39 -3.39 42.45
N SER A 856 3.56 -4.39 43.34
CA SER A 856 4.82 -5.11 43.54
C SER A 856 5.33 -5.69 42.21
N SER A 857 6.45 -5.15 41.72
CA SER A 857 6.88 -5.40 40.35
C SER A 857 8.38 -5.26 40.12
N CYS A 858 8.87 -5.94 39.08
CA CYS A 858 10.26 -5.86 38.66
C CYS A 858 10.51 -4.56 37.90
N ARG A 859 11.74 -4.05 38.00
CA ARG A 859 12.27 -2.88 37.27
C ARG A 859 11.94 -2.89 35.78
N GLY A 860 11.93 -4.07 35.15
CA GLY A 860 11.60 -4.27 33.74
C GLY A 860 10.12 -4.05 33.38
N CYS A 861 9.17 -4.30 34.29
CA CYS A 861 7.75 -4.02 34.06
C CYS A 861 7.38 -2.56 34.38
N ASN A 862 7.94 -1.99 35.45
CA ASN A 862 7.89 -0.56 35.74
C ASN A 862 8.36 0.27 34.52
N ALA A 863 9.56 0.01 34.01
CA ALA A 863 10.11 0.74 32.86
C ALA A 863 9.31 0.49 31.57
N PHE A 864 8.61 -0.63 31.42
CA PHE A 864 7.69 -0.86 30.31
C PHE A 864 6.44 0.02 30.44
N PHE A 865 5.76 -0.03 31.58
CA PHE A 865 4.51 0.70 31.83
C PHE A 865 4.69 2.22 31.68
N ARG A 866 5.72 2.80 32.30
CA ARG A 866 6.03 4.25 32.17
C ARG A 866 6.26 4.68 30.71
N ARG A 867 6.90 3.84 29.88
CA ARG A 867 7.12 4.16 28.46
C ARG A 867 5.86 4.05 27.62
N ALA A 868 4.97 3.10 27.94
CA ALA A 868 3.68 2.99 27.26
C ALA A 868 2.84 4.27 27.47
N ILE A 869 2.72 4.74 28.72
CA ILE A 869 1.98 5.96 29.05
C ILE A 869 2.69 7.22 28.50
N ASN A 870 3.98 7.43 28.79
CA ASN A 870 4.68 8.67 28.41
C ASN A 870 5.02 8.82 26.91
N LEU A 871 4.62 7.85 26.09
CA LEU A 871 4.68 7.91 24.61
C LEU A 871 3.31 7.61 23.97
N ASN A 872 2.23 7.61 24.76
CA ASN A 872 0.85 7.31 24.36
C ASN A 872 0.72 6.06 23.45
N MET A 873 1.43 4.99 23.79
CA MET A 873 1.58 3.84 22.90
C MET A 873 0.34 2.94 22.89
N THR A 874 -0.33 2.88 21.73
CA THR A 874 -1.32 1.82 21.46
C THR A 874 -0.60 0.51 21.11
N PHE A 875 -1.14 -0.61 21.60
CA PHE A 875 -0.63 -1.95 21.31
C PHE A 875 -1.76 -2.88 20.88
N VAL A 876 -1.55 -3.67 19.82
CA VAL A 876 -2.50 -4.69 19.34
C VAL A 876 -1.89 -6.08 19.54
N CYS A 877 -2.66 -7.03 20.07
CA CYS A 877 -2.23 -8.42 20.21
C CYS A 877 -2.45 -9.21 18.91
N ARG A 878 -1.40 -9.86 18.40
CA ARG A 878 -1.48 -10.77 17.24
C ARG A 878 -2.15 -12.13 17.54
N HIS A 879 -2.38 -12.44 18.83
CA HIS A 879 -2.89 -13.72 19.32
C HIS A 879 -4.14 -13.55 20.21
N GLY A 880 -5.09 -12.70 19.80
CA GLY A 880 -6.43 -12.61 20.43
C GLY A 880 -6.45 -12.19 21.91
N GLY A 881 -5.44 -11.47 22.39
CA GLY A 881 -5.39 -10.93 23.77
C GLY A 881 -4.87 -11.90 24.85
N ASN A 882 -4.59 -13.17 24.54
CA ASN A 882 -4.38 -14.23 25.54
C ASN A 882 -2.91 -14.72 25.68
N CYS A 883 -1.90 -13.89 25.37
CA CYS A 883 -0.49 -14.30 25.48
C CYS A 883 -0.05 -14.49 26.94
N LEU A 884 0.60 -15.62 27.25
CA LEU A 884 1.19 -15.89 28.57
C LEU A 884 2.35 -14.91 28.86
N ILE A 885 2.29 -14.21 29.99
CA ILE A 885 3.33 -13.26 30.44
C ILE A 885 4.03 -13.82 31.70
N ASN A 886 5.25 -14.34 31.53
CA ASN A 886 6.18 -14.78 32.57
C ASN A 886 7.57 -14.11 32.40
N LYS A 887 8.55 -14.44 33.25
CA LYS A 887 9.91 -13.85 33.24
C LYS A 887 10.60 -13.90 31.87
N ASN A 888 10.34 -14.95 31.10
CA ASN A 888 10.97 -15.23 29.82
C ASN A 888 10.10 -14.70 28.66
N THR A 889 8.78 -14.88 28.72
CA THR A 889 7.83 -14.51 27.65
C THR A 889 7.32 -13.06 27.72
N ARG A 890 7.66 -12.29 28.76
CA ARG A 890 7.21 -10.89 28.93
C ARG A 890 7.57 -9.93 27.80
N CYS A 891 8.44 -10.30 26.87
CA CYS A 891 8.76 -9.50 25.69
C CYS A 891 7.95 -9.90 24.43
N SER A 892 7.31 -11.08 24.43
CA SER A 892 6.66 -11.68 23.25
C SER A 892 5.37 -10.95 22.80
N CYS A 893 4.65 -10.30 23.70
CA CYS A 893 3.48 -9.48 23.35
C CYS A 893 3.38 -8.22 24.22
N ARG A 894 3.39 -7.04 23.59
CA ARG A 894 3.30 -5.75 24.28
C ARG A 894 1.89 -5.44 24.79
N SER A 895 0.83 -5.76 24.04
CA SER A 895 -0.55 -5.56 24.51
C SER A 895 -0.82 -6.42 25.73
N CYS A 896 -0.71 -7.75 25.64
CA CYS A 896 -1.01 -8.63 26.79
C CYS A 896 -0.16 -8.32 28.03
N ARG A 897 1.07 -7.80 27.86
CA ARG A 897 1.87 -7.29 28.98
C ARG A 897 1.28 -6.02 29.59
N PHE A 898 0.85 -5.05 28.77
CA PHE A 898 0.19 -3.83 29.23
C PHE A 898 -1.18 -4.13 29.86
N ASP A 899 -1.98 -4.96 29.21
CA ASP A 899 -3.27 -5.46 29.71
C ASP A 899 -3.09 -6.16 31.07
N LYS A 900 -2.00 -6.92 31.26
CA LYS A 900 -1.65 -7.54 32.55
C LYS A 900 -1.04 -6.56 33.57
N CYS A 901 -0.45 -5.44 33.14
CA CYS A 901 -0.09 -4.34 34.05
C CYS A 901 -1.37 -3.71 34.63
N ILE A 902 -2.31 -3.32 33.76
CA ILE A 902 -3.61 -2.76 34.16
C ILE A 902 -4.39 -3.75 35.04
N LYS A 903 -4.55 -5.01 34.61
CA LYS A 903 -5.24 -6.06 35.39
C LYS A 903 -4.55 -6.43 36.71
N ALA A 904 -3.26 -6.15 36.86
CA ALA A 904 -2.55 -6.32 38.14
C ALA A 904 -2.69 -5.11 39.08
N GLY A 905 -3.32 -4.02 38.63
CA GLY A 905 -3.53 -2.78 39.39
C GLY A 905 -2.53 -1.66 39.11
N MET A 906 -1.77 -1.69 37.99
CA MET A 906 -0.86 -0.59 37.66
C MET A 906 -1.64 0.64 37.20
N ASP A 907 -1.64 1.68 38.03
CA ASP A 907 -2.37 2.93 37.80
C ASP A 907 -1.67 3.83 36.76
N PRO A 908 -2.33 4.17 35.63
CA PRO A 908 -1.83 5.15 34.67
C PRO A 908 -1.69 6.57 35.24
N ALA A 909 -2.56 6.99 36.16
CA ALA A 909 -2.57 8.34 36.70
C ALA A 909 -1.36 8.62 37.62
N ALA A 910 -0.83 7.58 38.28
CA ALA A 910 0.45 7.61 38.99
C ALA A 910 1.69 7.78 38.10
N VAL A 911 1.56 7.82 36.75
CA VAL A 911 2.68 8.10 35.85
C VAL A 911 2.79 9.60 35.57
N GLN A 912 3.79 10.24 36.18
CA GLN A 912 4.07 11.66 35.95
C GLN A 912 4.47 11.94 34.48
N PRO A 913 3.97 13.05 33.89
CA PRO A 913 4.44 13.55 32.60
C PRO A 913 5.96 13.77 32.55
N LYS A 914 6.54 13.79 31.34
CA LYS A 914 7.98 14.10 31.17
C LYS A 914 8.29 15.47 31.78
N ARG A 915 9.24 15.50 32.72
CA ARG A 915 9.63 16.68 33.51
C ARG A 915 10.23 17.82 32.68
N ASP A 916 10.55 17.54 31.42
CA ASP A 916 11.30 18.41 30.51
C ASP A 916 10.38 19.22 29.57
N TYR A 917 9.07 18.97 29.55
CA TYR A 917 8.14 19.59 28.60
C TYR A 917 7.84 21.08 28.85
N THR A 918 8.33 21.65 29.96
CA THR A 918 7.95 22.99 30.46
C THR A 918 9.09 24.02 30.49
N LYS A 919 10.21 23.78 29.78
CA LYS A 919 11.35 24.72 29.76
C LYS A 919 11.67 25.39 28.43
N ASP A 920 11.34 24.78 27.29
CA ASP A 920 11.72 25.33 25.97
C ASP A 920 10.56 25.98 25.21
N VAL A 921 9.30 25.64 25.51
CA VAL A 921 8.10 26.25 24.87
C VAL A 921 7.97 27.74 25.20
N ASN A 922 8.44 28.20 26.36
CA ASN A 922 8.36 29.60 26.78
C ASN A 922 9.53 30.48 26.33
N LYS A 923 10.55 29.95 25.64
CA LYS A 923 11.68 30.77 25.15
C LYS A 923 11.42 31.45 23.81
N ASN A 924 10.51 30.92 23.00
CA ASN A 924 10.17 31.49 21.68
C ASN A 924 8.88 32.33 21.67
N ARG A 925 8.22 32.54 22.82
CA ARG A 925 7.06 33.45 22.92
C ARG A 925 7.48 34.88 23.28
N ASN A 926 8.36 35.04 24.26
CA ASN A 926 8.81 36.37 24.72
C ASN A 926 9.83 37.06 23.78
N SER A 927 10.07 36.51 22.58
CA SER A 927 10.99 37.01 21.56
C SER A 927 10.31 37.41 20.24
N ILE A 928 8.97 37.36 20.18
CA ILE A 928 8.18 37.68 18.97
C ILE A 928 7.26 38.90 19.20
N GLU A 929 6.95 39.25 20.45
CA GLU A 929 6.04 40.36 20.79
C GLU A 929 6.70 41.76 20.85
N ASN A 930 8.00 41.88 20.52
CA ASN A 930 8.75 43.15 20.56
C ASN A 930 9.38 43.61 19.23
N ASP A 931 9.47 42.75 18.20
CA ASP A 931 9.95 43.14 16.85
C ASP A 931 8.79 43.61 15.96
N SER A 932 7.82 44.32 16.55
CA SER A 932 6.68 44.95 15.89
C SER A 932 7.06 46.30 15.24
N LEU A 933 8.22 46.37 14.60
CA LEU A 933 8.74 47.47 13.75
C LEU A 933 10.00 46.99 12.98
N THR A 934 10.20 47.46 11.75
CA THR A 934 11.43 47.32 10.93
C THR A 934 11.80 45.95 10.31
N SER A 935 10.91 45.34 9.50
CA SER A 935 11.32 44.29 8.54
C SER A 935 10.55 44.28 7.21
N PHE A 936 10.42 45.43 6.53
CA PHE A 936 9.64 45.56 5.28
C PHE A 936 10.49 45.72 4.00
N ASP A 937 11.80 45.91 4.12
CA ASP A 937 12.66 46.47 3.05
C ASP A 937 13.85 45.56 2.64
N THR A 938 13.68 44.23 2.52
CA THR A 938 14.82 43.33 2.21
C THR A 938 14.53 42.13 1.30
N LEU A 939 13.46 42.17 0.49
CA LEU A 939 13.29 41.28 -0.68
C LEU A 939 12.84 42.02 -1.96
N GLN A 940 13.32 43.26 -2.13
CA GLN A 940 13.50 43.84 -3.47
C GLN A 940 14.95 43.62 -3.95
N ASN A 941 15.17 43.64 -5.27
CA ASN A 941 16.47 43.56 -5.95
C ASN A 941 17.25 42.24 -5.81
N LYS A 942 16.88 41.24 -6.63
CA LYS A 942 17.85 40.28 -7.21
C LYS A 942 17.30 39.57 -8.47
N SER A 943 17.23 40.30 -9.58
CA SER A 943 16.98 39.73 -10.91
C SER A 943 18.29 39.25 -11.55
N PRO A 944 18.32 38.07 -12.17
CA PRO A 944 19.23 37.76 -13.27
C PRO A 944 18.56 38.12 -14.60
N GLU A 945 19.22 38.92 -15.43
CA GLU A 945 18.75 39.28 -16.77
C GLU A 945 18.92 38.10 -17.73
N ILE A 946 17.86 37.70 -18.45
CA ILE A 946 17.91 36.83 -19.64
C ILE A 946 16.96 37.41 -20.69
N ASP A 947 17.35 37.29 -21.96
CA ASP A 947 16.98 38.21 -23.04
C ASP A 947 15.59 38.02 -23.68
N ILE A 948 15.22 39.06 -24.42
CA ILE A 948 13.94 39.32 -25.09
C ILE A 948 13.73 38.46 -26.34
N ASP A 949 12.58 37.79 -26.48
CA ASP A 949 11.78 37.97 -27.71
C ASP A 949 10.25 37.77 -27.55
N LYS A 950 9.52 38.31 -28.54
CA LYS A 950 8.10 38.70 -28.56
C LYS A 950 7.12 37.50 -28.67
N GLY A 951 5.89 37.65 -28.12
CA GLY A 951 4.85 36.59 -28.20
C GLY A 951 3.35 37.00 -28.15
N GLY A 952 3.00 38.14 -27.55
CA GLY A 952 1.63 38.68 -27.48
C GLY A 952 0.68 37.96 -26.48
N TRP A 953 -0.25 38.64 -25.80
CA TRP A 953 -0.82 39.97 -26.10
C TRP A 953 -1.02 40.80 -24.82
N GLU A 954 -0.63 42.07 -24.86
CA GLU A 954 -0.99 43.11 -23.89
C GLU A 954 -1.43 44.39 -24.62
N MET A 955 -2.15 45.26 -23.90
CA MET A 955 -2.44 46.67 -24.21
C MET A 955 -3.01 47.04 -25.61
N MET A 956 -4.32 47.33 -25.66
CA MET A 956 -4.89 48.61 -26.13
C MET A 956 -6.26 48.74 -25.43
N SER A 957 -6.58 49.71 -24.56
CA SER A 957 -6.34 51.17 -24.51
C SER A 957 -7.26 52.02 -25.40
N ASN A 958 -8.40 52.40 -24.81
CA ASN A 958 -9.10 53.68 -24.96
C ASN A 958 -9.88 54.06 -26.25
N THR A 959 -10.78 55.02 -26.00
CA THR A 959 -11.60 55.84 -26.92
C THR A 959 -12.80 55.18 -27.62
N PRO A 960 -13.94 55.90 -27.76
CA PRO A 960 -15.25 55.26 -27.89
C PRO A 960 -15.83 55.30 -29.30
N ILE A 961 -16.68 54.31 -29.62
CA ILE A 961 -17.64 54.40 -30.73
C ILE A 961 -19.04 54.38 -30.13
N SER A 962 -19.82 55.40 -30.43
CA SER A 962 -21.16 55.63 -29.88
C SER A 962 -22.26 55.03 -30.75
N THR A 963 -22.99 54.05 -30.22
CA THR A 963 -24.37 53.72 -30.65
C THR A 963 -25.17 53.23 -29.45
N GLN A 964 -26.39 53.76 -29.28
CA GLN A 964 -27.19 53.61 -28.05
C GLN A 964 -28.31 52.58 -28.23
N SER A 965 -28.34 51.55 -27.38
CA SER A 965 -29.57 50.85 -26.93
C SER A 965 -29.22 49.83 -25.83
N SER A 966 -28.98 50.23 -24.58
CA SER A 966 -30.01 50.49 -23.56
C SER A 966 -30.88 49.27 -23.18
N ILE A 967 -30.38 48.43 -22.28
CA ILE A 967 -31.05 47.95 -21.05
C ILE A 967 -29.95 47.28 -20.22
N SER A 968 -29.73 47.76 -18.99
CA SER A 968 -28.71 47.22 -18.09
C SER A 968 -29.19 47.40 -16.66
N THR A 969 -29.45 46.29 -15.97
CA THR A 969 -29.86 46.33 -14.57
C THR A 969 -28.65 46.68 -13.71
N GLN A 970 -28.47 47.96 -13.42
CA GLN A 970 -27.39 48.44 -12.58
C GLN A 970 -27.60 47.97 -11.13
N ILE A 971 -26.65 47.19 -10.61
CA ILE A 971 -26.49 47.07 -9.15
C ILE A 971 -25.76 48.35 -8.71
N ASN A 972 -26.53 49.38 -8.40
CA ASN A 972 -25.99 50.60 -7.82
C ASN A 972 -25.48 50.30 -6.40
N PHE A 973 -24.16 50.22 -6.24
CA PHE A 973 -23.53 50.55 -4.97
C PHE A 973 -23.58 52.09 -4.83
N GLU A 974 -24.66 52.61 -4.25
CA GLU A 974 -24.83 54.05 -4.07
C GLU A 974 -23.82 54.61 -3.06
N ASP A 975 -23.09 55.65 -3.46
CA ASP A 975 -22.09 56.32 -2.62
C ASP A 975 -22.75 56.95 -1.38
N SER A 976 -22.60 56.29 -0.24
CA SER A 976 -22.88 56.88 1.08
C SER A 976 -21.85 56.42 2.11
N SER A 977 -21.14 57.40 2.70
CA SER A 977 -20.27 57.28 3.89
C SER A 977 -19.46 55.97 4.04
N LYS A 978 -18.29 55.90 3.42
CA LYS A 978 -17.33 54.77 3.57
C LYS A 978 -16.68 54.74 4.97
N PRO A 979 -16.77 53.62 5.71
CA PRO A 979 -15.67 53.14 6.55
C PRO A 979 -14.57 52.60 5.62
N THR A 980 -13.30 52.70 6.01
CA THR A 980 -12.18 52.34 5.13
C THR A 980 -11.99 50.81 5.05
N TYR A 981 -12.58 50.17 4.03
CA TYR A 981 -12.57 48.70 3.86
C TYR A 981 -11.19 48.00 3.80
N GLN A 982 -10.09 48.76 3.77
CA GLN A 982 -8.71 48.25 3.90
C GLN A 982 -8.46 47.53 5.23
N GLU A 983 -9.35 47.72 6.21
CA GLU A 983 -9.28 47.11 7.54
C GLU A 983 -9.78 45.66 7.65
N LEU A 984 -10.26 45.06 6.55
CA LEU A 984 -10.66 43.65 6.44
C LEU A 984 -9.61 42.90 5.61
N ASN A 985 -8.92 41.93 6.21
CA ASN A 985 -7.73 41.35 5.60
C ASN A 985 -8.01 40.57 4.32
N TYR A 986 -9.17 39.91 4.24
CA TYR A 986 -9.42 38.89 3.22
C TYR A 986 -10.85 38.92 2.65
N LEU A 987 -11.84 39.34 3.44
CA LEU A 987 -13.25 39.25 3.04
C LEU A 987 -13.61 40.18 1.87
N TYR A 988 -13.00 41.38 1.79
CA TYR A 988 -13.32 42.39 0.76
C TYR A 988 -13.02 41.91 -0.68
N ASP A 989 -11.83 41.37 -0.94
CA ASP A 989 -11.44 40.88 -2.27
C ASP A 989 -12.31 39.71 -2.75
N LEU A 990 -12.83 38.90 -1.81
CA LEU A 990 -13.69 37.76 -2.12
C LEU A 990 -15.13 38.21 -2.46
N ILE A 991 -15.61 39.35 -1.93
CA ILE A 991 -16.86 40.00 -2.37
C ILE A 991 -16.70 40.54 -3.80
N LYS A 992 -15.58 41.20 -4.10
CA LYS A 992 -15.32 41.68 -5.46
C LYS A 992 -15.34 40.54 -6.46
N LYS A 993 -14.63 39.44 -6.18
CA LYS A 993 -14.60 38.23 -7.01
C LYS A 993 -15.97 37.56 -7.14
N TYR A 994 -16.79 37.55 -6.08
CA TYR A 994 -18.18 37.06 -6.17
C TYR A 994 -18.99 37.82 -7.25
N SER A 995 -18.81 39.14 -7.38
CA SER A 995 -19.49 39.91 -8.44
C SER A 995 -19.01 39.55 -9.85
N GLU A 996 -17.71 39.27 -10.02
CA GLU A 996 -17.12 38.79 -11.29
C GLU A 996 -17.61 37.37 -11.62
N ASP A 997 -17.68 36.47 -10.64
CA ASP A 997 -18.20 35.11 -10.78
C ASP A 997 -19.67 35.12 -11.20
N CYS A 998 -20.50 36.03 -10.66
CA CYS A 998 -21.88 36.21 -11.10
C CYS A 998 -22.02 36.63 -12.57
N GLN A 999 -21.14 37.50 -13.07
CA GLN A 999 -21.10 37.86 -14.48
C GLN A 999 -20.64 36.68 -15.36
N ARG A 1000 -19.59 35.96 -14.95
CA ARG A 1000 -19.09 34.75 -15.63
C ARG A 1000 -20.15 33.65 -15.69
N ARG A 1001 -20.90 33.44 -14.60
CA ARG A 1001 -22.01 32.48 -14.53
C ARG A 1001 -23.08 32.77 -15.59
N ARG A 1002 -23.53 34.02 -15.71
CA ARG A 1002 -24.50 34.43 -16.75
C ARG A 1002 -23.95 34.19 -18.17
N LEU A 1003 -22.66 34.43 -18.39
CA LEU A 1003 -21.99 34.16 -19.67
C LEU A 1003 -21.84 32.65 -20.00
N LEU A 1004 -21.83 31.78 -18.98
CA LEU A 1004 -21.67 30.32 -19.15
C LEU A 1004 -23.00 29.56 -19.18
N CYS A 1005 -24.05 30.07 -18.53
CA CYS A 1005 -25.35 29.41 -18.43
C CYS A 1005 -26.33 29.73 -19.59
N CYS A 1006 -26.11 30.81 -20.33
CA CYS A 1006 -26.94 31.19 -21.48
C CYS A 1006 -26.41 30.56 -22.78
N ASN A 1007 -27.29 29.91 -23.53
CA ASN A 1007 -26.98 29.25 -24.81
C ASN A 1007 -27.11 30.21 -26.00
N THR A 1008 -27.89 31.28 -25.85
CA THR A 1008 -28.10 32.29 -26.91
C THR A 1008 -27.90 33.71 -26.40
N ILE A 1009 -27.71 34.64 -27.33
CA ILE A 1009 -27.58 36.08 -27.02
C ILE A 1009 -28.93 36.64 -26.54
N GLU A 1010 -30.07 36.11 -26.98
CA GLU A 1010 -31.37 36.44 -26.39
C GLU A 1010 -31.43 36.03 -24.92
N GLU A 1011 -31.03 34.79 -24.56
CA GLU A 1011 -30.99 34.35 -23.15
C GLU A 1011 -30.08 35.26 -22.29
N MET A 1012 -28.97 35.78 -22.85
CA MET A 1012 -28.11 36.74 -22.17
C MET A 1012 -28.74 38.13 -21.98
N LEU A 1013 -29.43 38.65 -23.01
CA LEU A 1013 -30.00 40.01 -23.04
C LEU A 1013 -31.37 40.11 -22.36
N LEU A 1014 -32.08 39.00 -22.16
CA LEU A 1014 -33.37 38.99 -21.51
C LEU A 1014 -33.27 39.46 -20.04
N PRO A 1015 -34.20 40.32 -19.57
CA PRO A 1015 -34.34 40.61 -18.15
C PRO A 1015 -34.64 39.34 -17.35
N ASN A 1016 -34.24 39.30 -16.07
CA ASN A 1016 -34.46 38.16 -15.18
C ASN A 1016 -35.95 37.79 -14.97
N SER A 1017 -36.88 38.61 -15.47
CA SER A 1017 -38.33 38.41 -15.44
C SER A 1017 -38.90 37.63 -16.63
N TYR A 1018 -38.07 37.10 -17.54
CA TYR A 1018 -38.57 36.22 -18.62
C TYR A 1018 -39.13 34.91 -18.04
N LEU A 1019 -40.22 34.40 -18.62
CA LEU A 1019 -40.95 33.23 -18.11
C LEU A 1019 -40.00 32.02 -17.94
N PRO A 1020 -39.65 31.64 -16.70
CA PRO A 1020 -38.71 30.55 -16.46
C PRO A 1020 -39.38 29.24 -16.87
N GLN A 1021 -38.61 28.34 -17.47
CA GLN A 1021 -39.07 27.00 -17.83
C GLN A 1021 -38.87 26.03 -16.65
N PRO A 1022 -39.67 24.96 -16.53
CA PRO A 1022 -39.37 23.92 -15.56
C PRO A 1022 -37.99 23.31 -15.82
N CYS A 1023 -37.31 22.99 -14.74
CA CYS A 1023 -36.03 22.30 -14.71
C CYS A 1023 -36.17 20.83 -15.14
N PHE A 1024 -35.22 20.33 -15.91
CA PHE A 1024 -35.00 18.91 -16.19
C PHE A 1024 -33.67 18.46 -15.59
N ILE A 1025 -33.43 17.14 -15.47
CA ILE A 1025 -32.19 16.63 -14.85
C ILE A 1025 -30.93 17.15 -15.58
N LYS A 1026 -31.00 17.23 -16.92
CA LYS A 1026 -29.96 17.85 -17.78
C LYS A 1026 -29.62 19.31 -17.44
N ASP A 1027 -30.57 20.07 -16.88
CA ASP A 1027 -30.36 21.48 -16.55
C ASP A 1027 -29.54 21.61 -15.24
N ILE A 1028 -29.80 20.71 -14.26
CA ILE A 1028 -29.00 20.54 -13.05
C ILE A 1028 -27.58 20.07 -13.42
N THR A 1029 -27.49 19.11 -14.34
CA THR A 1029 -26.21 18.60 -14.89
C THR A 1029 -25.36 19.72 -15.49
N ALA A 1030 -25.95 20.56 -16.35
CA ALA A 1030 -25.25 21.69 -16.96
C ALA A 1030 -24.83 22.75 -15.92
N THR A 1031 -25.73 23.13 -15.01
CA THR A 1031 -25.45 24.15 -13.99
C THR A 1031 -24.41 23.68 -12.96
N TYR A 1032 -24.44 22.42 -12.53
CA TYR A 1032 -23.42 21.87 -11.62
C TYR A 1032 -22.02 21.88 -12.27
N LYS A 1033 -21.90 21.52 -13.56
CA LYS A 1033 -20.62 21.59 -14.30
C LYS A 1033 -20.04 23.01 -14.35
N ILE A 1034 -20.90 24.01 -14.57
CA ILE A 1034 -20.52 25.43 -14.59
C ILE A 1034 -20.10 25.89 -13.18
N GLU A 1035 -20.89 25.58 -12.15
CA GLU A 1035 -20.58 25.96 -10.77
C GLU A 1035 -19.29 25.33 -10.26
N MET A 1036 -18.98 24.06 -10.58
CA MET A 1036 -17.69 23.47 -10.19
C MET A 1036 -16.52 24.19 -10.87
N SER A 1037 -16.68 24.59 -12.12
CA SER A 1037 -15.66 25.33 -12.88
C SER A 1037 -15.38 26.71 -12.26
N LEU A 1038 -16.43 27.41 -11.81
CA LEU A 1038 -16.31 28.66 -11.05
C LEU A 1038 -15.73 28.42 -9.65
N MET A 1039 -16.14 27.35 -8.97
CA MET A 1039 -15.61 26.97 -7.65
C MET A 1039 -14.10 26.77 -7.66
N PHE A 1040 -13.55 26.09 -8.67
CA PHE A 1040 -12.09 25.93 -8.78
C PHE A 1040 -11.37 27.28 -8.93
N GLN A 1041 -11.90 28.20 -9.75
CA GLN A 1041 -11.34 29.56 -9.89
C GLN A 1041 -11.42 30.32 -8.55
N TRP A 1042 -12.57 30.25 -7.87
CA TRP A 1042 -12.78 30.87 -6.57
C TRP A 1042 -11.85 30.30 -5.48
N ILE A 1043 -11.65 28.97 -5.43
CA ILE A 1043 -10.75 28.31 -4.46
C ILE A 1043 -9.29 28.74 -4.65
N THR A 1044 -8.81 28.91 -5.89
CA THR A 1044 -7.45 29.47 -6.13
C THR A 1044 -7.27 30.90 -5.64
N SER A 1045 -8.38 31.60 -5.34
CA SER A 1045 -8.37 32.96 -4.78
C SER A 1045 -8.47 33.00 -3.25
N ILE A 1046 -8.64 31.88 -2.55
CA ILE A 1046 -8.77 31.86 -1.09
C ILE A 1046 -7.38 32.01 -0.43
N PRO A 1047 -7.16 33.03 0.42
CA PRO A 1047 -5.92 33.19 1.17
C PRO A 1047 -5.60 31.95 2.01
N GLY A 1048 -4.36 31.45 1.91
CA GLY A 1048 -3.89 30.26 2.62
C GLY A 1048 -4.13 28.92 1.90
N PHE A 1049 -5.03 28.84 0.91
CA PHE A 1049 -5.26 27.58 0.19
C PHE A 1049 -4.03 27.08 -0.58
N SER A 1050 -3.21 28.00 -1.10
CA SER A 1050 -1.90 27.69 -1.68
C SER A 1050 -0.97 27.01 -0.67
N SER A 1051 -1.00 27.43 0.60
CA SER A 1051 -0.05 27.08 1.65
C SER A 1051 -0.25 25.69 2.27
N ILE A 1052 -1.42 25.07 2.10
CA ILE A 1052 -1.67 23.69 2.59
C ILE A 1052 -0.61 22.75 1.96
N PRO A 1053 0.18 22.00 2.75
CA PRO A 1053 1.31 21.24 2.21
C PRO A 1053 0.92 19.99 1.42
N TYR A 1054 -0.20 19.34 1.76
CA TYR A 1054 -0.58 18.04 1.18
C TYR A 1054 -1.64 18.17 0.07
N PRO A 1055 -1.36 17.76 -1.19
CA PRO A 1055 -2.34 17.78 -2.27
C PRO A 1055 -3.59 16.92 -2.00
N LYS A 1056 -3.46 15.85 -1.20
CA LYS A 1056 -4.61 15.02 -0.78
C LYS A 1056 -5.57 15.79 0.15
N ASP A 1057 -5.04 16.60 1.06
CA ASP A 1057 -5.85 17.41 1.97
C ASP A 1057 -6.58 18.51 1.18
N LYS A 1058 -5.91 19.14 0.20
CA LYS A 1058 -6.56 20.05 -0.77
C LYS A 1058 -7.70 19.38 -1.54
N ALA A 1059 -7.48 18.17 -2.06
CA ALA A 1059 -8.48 17.42 -2.80
C ALA A 1059 -9.72 17.13 -1.93
N LYS A 1060 -9.52 16.67 -0.69
CA LYS A 1060 -10.61 16.40 0.27
C LYS A 1060 -11.41 17.67 0.61
N LEU A 1061 -10.73 18.80 0.84
CA LEU A 1061 -11.39 20.10 1.07
C LEU A 1061 -12.28 20.52 -0.11
N ILE A 1062 -11.76 20.39 -1.35
CA ILE A 1062 -12.52 20.68 -2.58
C ILE A 1062 -13.75 19.76 -2.69
N LYS A 1063 -13.60 18.44 -2.45
CA LYS A 1063 -14.71 17.49 -2.46
C LYS A 1063 -15.78 17.87 -1.44
N GLU A 1064 -15.40 18.02 -0.18
CA GLU A 1064 -16.35 18.28 0.90
C GLU A 1064 -17.08 19.63 0.72
N PHE A 1065 -16.43 20.60 0.07
CA PHE A 1065 -17.04 21.91 -0.20
C PHE A 1065 -17.94 21.96 -1.45
N SER A 1066 -17.75 21.05 -2.42
CA SER A 1066 -18.46 21.05 -3.72
C SER A 1066 -19.98 21.26 -3.65
N SER A 1067 -20.70 20.39 -2.92
CA SER A 1067 -22.15 20.49 -2.77
C SER A 1067 -22.58 21.67 -1.88
N LYS A 1068 -21.76 22.09 -0.92
CA LYS A 1068 -22.00 23.30 -0.10
C LYS A 1068 -21.97 24.55 -0.97
N PHE A 1069 -20.96 24.67 -1.86
CA PHE A 1069 -20.86 25.74 -2.84
C PHE A 1069 -22.06 25.72 -3.80
N TYR A 1070 -22.40 24.55 -4.35
CA TYR A 1070 -23.53 24.43 -5.28
C TYR A 1070 -24.86 24.90 -4.65
N ILE A 1071 -25.16 24.44 -3.44
CA ILE A 1071 -26.35 24.87 -2.69
C ILE A 1071 -26.31 26.37 -2.40
N LEU A 1072 -25.18 26.92 -1.94
CA LEU A 1072 -25.04 28.35 -1.67
C LEU A 1072 -25.22 29.25 -2.91
N ASN A 1073 -24.90 28.76 -4.12
CA ASN A 1073 -25.20 29.48 -5.37
C ASN A 1073 -26.71 29.45 -5.69
N ILE A 1074 -27.36 28.29 -5.55
CA ILE A 1074 -28.80 28.14 -5.79
C ILE A 1074 -29.63 28.98 -4.80
N LEU A 1075 -29.25 28.97 -3.52
CA LEU A 1075 -29.90 29.79 -2.48
C LEU A 1075 -29.76 31.28 -2.80
N ALA A 1076 -28.54 31.76 -3.04
CA ALA A 1076 -28.29 33.16 -3.41
C ALA A 1076 -29.12 33.58 -4.63
N ASN A 1077 -29.03 32.83 -5.73
CA ASN A 1077 -29.77 33.10 -6.96
C ASN A 1077 -31.30 33.12 -6.77
N THR A 1078 -31.84 32.29 -5.85
CA THR A 1078 -33.28 32.27 -5.56
C THR A 1078 -33.70 33.47 -4.68
N ILE A 1079 -32.85 33.87 -3.73
CA ILE A 1079 -33.07 34.99 -2.80
C ILE A 1079 -32.90 36.34 -3.49
N ASP A 1080 -31.90 36.48 -4.37
CA ASP A 1080 -31.65 37.68 -5.20
C ASP A 1080 -32.83 37.96 -6.16
N LEU A 1081 -33.61 36.93 -6.50
CA LEU A 1081 -34.86 37.03 -7.27
C LEU A 1081 -36.12 37.18 -6.38
N GLY A 1082 -35.96 37.21 -5.05
CA GLY A 1082 -37.03 37.40 -4.07
C GLY A 1082 -37.99 36.21 -3.90
N LEU A 1083 -37.67 35.04 -4.46
CA LEU A 1083 -38.57 33.88 -4.55
C LEU A 1083 -38.60 33.07 -3.24
N ILE A 1084 -39.74 32.44 -2.95
CA ILE A 1084 -39.98 31.62 -1.73
C ILE A 1084 -40.83 30.36 -1.95
N ASP A 1085 -41.43 30.22 -3.12
CA ASP A 1085 -42.37 29.15 -3.50
C ASP A 1085 -41.74 28.11 -4.46
N ARG A 1086 -40.55 28.43 -4.97
CA ARG A 1086 -39.80 27.68 -5.98
C ARG A 1086 -38.31 27.90 -5.77
N ILE A 1087 -37.51 26.92 -6.19
CA ILE A 1087 -36.06 27.05 -6.28
C ILE A 1087 -35.73 27.52 -7.71
N MET A 1088 -34.81 28.47 -7.87
CA MET A 1088 -34.37 28.93 -9.19
C MET A 1088 -32.91 28.55 -9.45
N LEU A 1089 -32.68 27.74 -10.49
CA LEU A 1089 -31.34 27.47 -10.99
C LEU A 1089 -30.78 28.68 -11.75
N VAL A 1090 -29.45 28.72 -11.81
CA VAL A 1090 -28.66 29.82 -12.38
C VAL A 1090 -28.74 29.94 -13.91
N ASN A 1091 -29.48 29.05 -14.57
CA ASN A 1091 -29.87 29.09 -15.99
C ASN A 1091 -31.36 29.43 -16.18
N ASN A 1092 -31.98 30.12 -15.21
CA ASN A 1092 -33.40 30.52 -15.19
C ASN A 1092 -34.39 29.34 -15.34
N ARG A 1093 -34.02 28.17 -14.82
CA ARG A 1093 -34.89 26.98 -14.72
C ARG A 1093 -35.45 26.86 -13.32
N TYR A 1094 -36.77 26.74 -13.18
CA TYR A 1094 -37.42 26.63 -11.87
C TYR A 1094 -37.67 25.18 -11.46
N ILE A 1095 -37.64 24.93 -10.15
CA ILE A 1095 -38.10 23.70 -9.53
C ILE A 1095 -39.24 24.08 -8.57
N LEU A 1096 -40.43 23.49 -8.77
CA LEU A 1096 -41.56 23.62 -7.85
C LEU A 1096 -41.63 22.37 -6.95
N PRO A 1097 -42.01 22.53 -5.66
CA PRO A 1097 -42.31 21.38 -4.82
C PRO A 1097 -43.54 20.62 -5.36
N GLN A 1098 -43.48 19.30 -5.28
CA GLN A 1098 -44.50 18.31 -5.63
C GLN A 1098 -44.98 18.29 -7.10
N LEU A 1099 -44.38 19.09 -7.99
CA LEU A 1099 -44.79 19.23 -9.39
C LEU A 1099 -43.68 18.80 -10.37
N CYS A 1100 -43.65 17.51 -10.70
CA CYS A 1100 -42.75 16.94 -11.71
C CYS A 1100 -43.32 17.12 -13.14
N PRO A 1101 -42.58 17.66 -14.14
CA PRO A 1101 -43.04 17.77 -15.52
C PRO A 1101 -42.92 16.42 -16.25
N ILE A 1102 -43.97 15.59 -16.22
CA ILE A 1102 -43.97 14.25 -16.80
C ILE A 1102 -44.77 14.20 -18.12
N THR A 1103 -44.06 14.07 -19.23
CA THR A 1103 -44.61 13.58 -20.52
C THR A 1103 -43.67 12.64 -21.29
N ASP A 1104 -42.46 12.38 -20.79
CA ASP A 1104 -41.43 11.61 -21.50
C ASP A 1104 -41.20 10.23 -20.85
N PRO A 1105 -41.55 9.10 -21.53
CA PRO A 1105 -41.31 7.75 -21.03
C PRO A 1105 -39.84 7.39 -20.80
N GLN A 1106 -38.88 8.09 -21.42
CA GLN A 1106 -37.46 7.77 -21.30
C GLN A 1106 -36.85 8.20 -19.95
N ASN A 1107 -37.58 9.00 -19.15
CA ASN A 1107 -37.14 9.49 -17.85
C ASN A 1107 -37.63 8.64 -16.66
N MET A 1108 -37.69 7.31 -16.81
CA MET A 1108 -37.93 6.35 -15.70
C MET A 1108 -36.71 6.21 -14.77
N PHE A 1109 -36.20 7.33 -14.26
CA PHE A 1109 -35.22 7.36 -13.19
C PHE A 1109 -35.85 6.94 -11.85
N SER A 1110 -35.02 6.50 -10.91
CA SER A 1110 -35.49 5.93 -9.66
C SER A 1110 -36.44 6.89 -8.93
N ASN A 1111 -37.47 6.35 -8.26
CA ASN A 1111 -38.41 7.12 -7.45
C ASN A 1111 -37.71 8.02 -6.41
N GLN A 1112 -36.47 7.69 -6.04
CA GLN A 1112 -35.63 8.56 -5.22
C GLN A 1112 -35.35 9.89 -5.92
N LEU A 1113 -34.78 9.90 -7.13
CA LEU A 1113 -34.37 11.14 -7.83
C LEU A 1113 -35.54 12.10 -8.04
N VAL A 1114 -36.73 11.60 -8.38
CA VAL A 1114 -37.93 12.44 -8.50
C VAL A 1114 -38.36 13.00 -7.14
N ASN A 1115 -38.34 12.19 -6.07
CA ASN A 1115 -38.62 12.64 -4.70
C ASN A 1115 -37.53 13.55 -4.09
N ILE A 1116 -36.36 13.63 -4.70
CA ILE A 1116 -35.28 14.54 -4.34
C ILE A 1116 -35.52 15.90 -5.00
N LEU A 1117 -35.68 15.92 -6.32
CA LEU A 1117 -35.82 17.16 -7.08
C LEU A 1117 -37.15 17.85 -6.82
N TYR A 1118 -38.26 17.10 -6.74
CA TYR A 1118 -39.60 17.67 -6.56
C TYR A 1118 -40.21 17.32 -5.20
N GLY A 1119 -39.74 16.27 -4.54
CA GLY A 1119 -40.31 15.83 -3.25
C GLY A 1119 -39.72 16.56 -2.04
N LYS A 1120 -39.43 15.79 -0.98
CA LYS A 1120 -39.15 16.35 0.35
C LYS A 1120 -37.88 17.20 0.43
N THR A 1121 -36.85 16.91 -0.36
CA THR A 1121 -35.61 17.72 -0.31
C THR A 1121 -35.83 19.14 -0.83
N CYS A 1122 -36.64 19.33 -1.88
CA CYS A 1122 -37.06 20.64 -2.37
C CYS A 1122 -37.81 21.44 -1.28
N LEU A 1123 -38.77 20.80 -0.61
CA LEU A 1123 -39.48 21.41 0.53
C LEU A 1123 -38.53 21.78 1.68
N ASN A 1124 -37.57 20.91 2.04
CA ASN A 1124 -36.58 21.23 3.07
C ASN A 1124 -35.71 22.44 2.67
N ILE A 1125 -35.33 22.60 1.40
CA ILE A 1125 -34.57 23.79 0.93
C ILE A 1125 -35.41 25.07 1.07
N LEU A 1126 -36.70 25.01 0.76
CA LEU A 1126 -37.62 26.14 0.86
C LEU A 1126 -37.89 26.53 2.32
N GLU A 1127 -38.25 25.56 3.17
CA GLU A 1127 -38.63 25.78 4.57
C GLU A 1127 -37.43 26.02 5.51
N GLU A 1128 -36.33 25.27 5.35
CA GLU A 1128 -35.19 25.31 6.30
C GLU A 1128 -34.11 26.33 5.91
N LEU A 1129 -34.09 26.82 4.67
CA LEU A 1129 -33.06 27.76 4.19
C LEU A 1129 -33.63 29.00 3.50
N ILE A 1130 -34.38 28.87 2.39
CA ILE A 1130 -34.81 30.04 1.59
C ILE A 1130 -35.69 30.99 2.41
N LYS A 1131 -36.68 30.48 3.15
CA LYS A 1131 -37.51 31.31 4.05
C LYS A 1131 -36.66 31.98 5.15
N PRO A 1132 -35.92 31.26 6.02
CA PRO A 1132 -35.05 31.88 7.03
C PRO A 1132 -34.07 32.92 6.47
N MET A 1133 -33.44 32.66 5.32
CA MET A 1133 -32.48 33.58 4.70
C MET A 1133 -33.14 34.85 4.14
N LYS A 1134 -34.40 34.76 3.68
CA LYS A 1134 -35.19 35.93 3.30
C LYS A 1134 -35.73 36.68 4.51
N ASP A 1135 -36.26 35.96 5.51
CA ASP A 1135 -36.83 36.55 6.73
C ASP A 1135 -35.77 37.31 7.56
N MET A 1136 -34.50 36.89 7.50
CA MET A 1136 -33.38 37.65 8.08
C MET A 1136 -32.85 38.77 7.18
N ASN A 1137 -33.28 38.89 5.91
CA ASN A 1137 -32.64 39.69 4.85
C ASN A 1137 -31.11 39.46 4.82
N ILE A 1138 -30.67 38.29 4.37
CA ILE A 1138 -29.23 37.97 4.28
C ILE A 1138 -28.53 38.85 3.23
N GLU A 1139 -27.35 39.37 3.58
CA GLU A 1139 -26.54 40.22 2.70
C GLU A 1139 -25.53 39.38 1.89
N ILE A 1140 -25.11 39.87 0.71
CA ILE A 1140 -24.15 39.17 -0.17
C ILE A 1140 -22.84 38.81 0.56
N ILE A 1141 -22.35 39.70 1.45
CA ILE A 1141 -21.16 39.43 2.25
C ILE A 1141 -21.35 38.28 3.24
N GLU A 1142 -22.55 38.05 3.77
CA GLU A 1142 -22.84 36.91 4.64
C GLU A 1142 -22.82 35.61 3.85
N ILE A 1143 -23.31 35.64 2.61
CA ILE A 1143 -23.21 34.50 1.67
C ILE A 1143 -21.74 34.20 1.33
N VAL A 1144 -20.92 35.23 1.11
CA VAL A 1144 -19.46 35.07 0.89
C VAL A 1144 -18.75 34.57 2.15
N ALA A 1145 -19.06 35.11 3.33
CA ALA A 1145 -18.52 34.64 4.60
C ALA A 1145 -18.90 33.18 4.87
N LEU A 1146 -20.16 32.78 4.64
CA LEU A 1146 -20.62 31.40 4.75
C LEU A 1146 -19.82 30.45 3.84
N ARG A 1147 -19.54 30.83 2.59
CA ARG A 1147 -18.67 30.03 1.70
C ARG A 1147 -17.29 29.79 2.33
N ILE A 1148 -16.67 30.82 2.88
CA ILE A 1148 -15.30 30.74 3.40
C ILE A 1148 -15.26 29.97 4.73
N ILE A 1149 -16.21 30.25 5.63
CA ILE A 1149 -16.38 29.57 6.92
C ILE A 1149 -16.65 28.07 6.71
N MET A 1150 -17.49 27.71 5.72
CA MET A 1150 -17.79 26.31 5.37
C MET A 1150 -16.69 25.62 4.56
N PHE A 1151 -15.76 26.36 3.94
CA PHE A 1151 -14.57 25.80 3.30
C PHE A 1151 -13.50 25.46 4.35
N TRP A 1152 -13.23 26.39 5.29
CA TRP A 1152 -12.23 26.21 6.34
C TRP A 1152 -12.73 25.40 7.55
N ASN A 1153 -14.03 25.14 7.66
CA ASN A 1153 -14.58 24.14 8.58
C ASN A 1153 -15.28 22.98 7.83
N PRO A 1154 -14.49 22.03 7.29
CA PRO A 1154 -15.02 20.87 6.58
C PRO A 1154 -15.54 19.75 7.50
N GLY A 1155 -15.38 19.86 8.82
CA GLY A 1155 -15.59 18.75 9.75
C GLY A 1155 -14.56 17.63 9.60
N ASN A 1156 -14.92 16.40 10.00
CA ASN A 1156 -13.99 15.28 10.09
C ASN A 1156 -13.82 14.50 8.77
N ILE A 1157 -13.13 15.11 7.81
CA ILE A 1157 -12.73 14.48 6.54
C ILE A 1157 -11.34 13.80 6.59
N GLY A 1158 -10.74 13.68 7.77
CA GLY A 1158 -9.43 13.05 7.99
C GLY A 1158 -8.28 13.77 7.28
N LEU A 1159 -8.14 15.08 7.49
CA LEU A 1159 -6.96 15.85 7.13
C LEU A 1159 -5.79 15.54 8.08
N SER A 1160 -4.57 15.93 7.72
CA SER A 1160 -3.42 15.93 8.64
C SER A 1160 -3.59 16.97 9.76
N GLU A 1161 -2.95 16.76 10.93
CA GLU A 1161 -2.98 17.70 12.07
C GLU A 1161 -2.47 19.10 11.67
N GLU A 1162 -1.47 19.17 10.80
CA GLU A 1162 -0.94 20.41 10.22
C GLU A 1162 -2.01 21.14 9.40
N SER A 1163 -2.69 20.45 8.47
CA SER A 1163 -3.80 21.03 7.71
C SER A 1163 -4.98 21.44 8.60
N ILE A 1164 -5.29 20.69 9.67
CA ILE A 1164 -6.35 21.06 10.63
C ILE A 1164 -5.99 22.38 11.33
N SER A 1165 -4.73 22.58 11.72
CA SER A 1165 -4.28 23.82 12.33
C SER A 1165 -4.38 25.01 11.37
N TYR A 1166 -3.99 24.85 10.09
CA TYR A 1166 -4.22 25.87 9.05
C TYR A 1166 -5.71 26.19 8.88
N CYS A 1167 -6.57 25.16 8.82
CA CYS A 1167 -8.02 25.33 8.68
C CYS A 1167 -8.61 26.15 9.84
N GLN A 1168 -8.25 25.83 11.09
CA GLN A 1168 -8.68 26.57 12.29
C GLN A 1168 -8.20 28.03 12.25
N MET A 1169 -6.92 28.26 11.95
CA MET A 1169 -6.33 29.60 11.88
C MET A 1169 -7.07 30.51 10.88
N HIS A 1170 -7.42 29.99 9.69
CA HIS A 1170 -8.17 30.75 8.70
C HIS A 1170 -9.65 30.92 9.09
N TYR A 1171 -10.33 29.85 9.53
CA TYR A 1171 -11.72 29.89 10.02
C TYR A 1171 -11.92 30.99 11.08
N ASP A 1172 -11.07 31.01 12.11
CA ASP A 1172 -11.11 32.02 13.18
C ASP A 1172 -10.87 33.44 12.63
N SER A 1173 -10.03 33.58 11.61
CA SER A 1173 -9.76 34.88 10.99
C SER A 1173 -10.94 35.40 10.17
N PHE A 1174 -11.68 34.54 9.47
CA PHE A 1174 -12.85 34.95 8.70
C PHE A 1174 -14.08 35.24 9.57
N ILE A 1175 -14.18 34.63 10.75
CA ILE A 1175 -15.17 35.04 11.76
C ILE A 1175 -14.84 36.45 12.29
N ARG A 1176 -13.56 36.76 12.55
CA ARG A 1176 -13.13 38.12 12.94
C ARG A 1176 -13.37 39.16 11.84
N ASP A 1177 -13.10 38.86 10.58
CA ASP A 1177 -13.41 39.76 9.45
C ASP A 1177 -14.93 40.04 9.37
N LEU A 1178 -15.80 39.05 9.65
CA LEU A 1178 -17.26 39.23 9.64
C LEU A 1178 -17.77 40.05 10.85
N ASP A 1179 -17.24 39.79 12.03
CA ASP A 1179 -17.55 40.52 13.28
C ASP A 1179 -17.18 42.00 13.13
N LYS A 1180 -15.94 42.27 12.70
CA LYS A 1180 -15.40 43.60 12.41
C LYS A 1180 -16.15 44.32 11.29
N TRP A 1181 -16.67 43.61 10.29
CA TRP A 1181 -17.49 44.27 9.26
C TRP A 1181 -18.82 44.81 9.82
N TYR A 1182 -19.42 44.16 10.82
CA TYR A 1182 -20.59 44.71 11.50
C TYR A 1182 -20.26 45.85 12.47
N GLU A 1183 -19.08 45.80 13.12
CA GLU A 1183 -18.52 46.93 13.89
C GLU A 1183 -18.33 48.16 12.97
N LEU A 1184 -17.75 47.98 11.78
CA LEU A 1184 -17.61 49.03 10.75
C LEU A 1184 -18.96 49.51 10.18
N LYS A 1185 -20.03 48.72 10.31
CA LYS A 1185 -21.43 49.15 10.03
C LYS A 1185 -22.10 49.86 11.21
N GLY A 1186 -21.41 50.04 12.35
CA GLY A 1186 -21.92 50.76 13.52
C GLY A 1186 -22.93 49.99 14.37
N LYS A 1187 -22.91 48.64 14.35
CA LYS A 1187 -23.78 47.82 15.20
C LYS A 1187 -23.21 47.64 16.61
N GLU A 1188 -24.09 47.50 17.60
CA GLU A 1188 -23.66 47.13 18.96
C GLU A 1188 -23.21 45.66 19.02
N SER A 1189 -22.21 45.36 19.87
CA SER A 1189 -21.65 44.00 20.04
C SER A 1189 -22.71 42.91 20.33
N SER A 1190 -23.80 43.28 21.00
CA SER A 1190 -25.00 42.46 21.22
C SER A 1190 -25.69 42.06 19.90
N GLU A 1191 -25.91 43.01 19.00
CA GLU A 1191 -26.47 42.81 17.66
C GLU A 1191 -25.51 42.08 16.73
N ILE A 1192 -24.20 42.39 16.80
CA ILE A 1192 -23.16 41.69 16.04
C ILE A 1192 -23.20 40.21 16.39
N THR A 1193 -23.07 39.89 17.69
CA THR A 1193 -23.11 38.52 18.21
C THR A 1193 -24.38 37.79 17.77
N LEU A 1194 -25.55 38.44 17.89
CA LEU A 1194 -26.83 37.86 17.49
C LEU A 1194 -26.91 37.62 15.97
N ARG A 1195 -26.39 38.52 15.15
CA ARG A 1195 -26.44 38.40 13.68
C ARG A 1195 -25.45 37.37 13.16
N VAL A 1196 -24.20 37.39 13.63
CA VAL A 1196 -23.18 36.38 13.32
C VAL A 1196 -23.68 34.99 13.74
N SER A 1197 -24.28 34.86 14.93
CA SER A 1197 -24.89 33.60 15.39
C SER A 1197 -26.02 33.12 14.46
N LYS A 1198 -26.99 33.99 14.12
CA LYS A 1198 -28.09 33.64 13.20
C LYS A 1198 -27.58 33.17 11.84
N THR A 1199 -26.52 33.79 11.33
CA THR A 1199 -25.91 33.47 10.04
C THR A 1199 -25.19 32.12 10.09
N ILE A 1200 -24.38 31.88 11.12
CA ILE A 1200 -23.71 30.59 11.34
C ILE A 1200 -24.73 29.45 11.55
N LEU A 1201 -25.89 29.72 12.16
CA LEU A 1201 -26.98 28.74 12.33
C LEU A 1201 -27.65 28.28 11.02
N LEU A 1202 -27.34 28.88 9.87
CA LEU A 1202 -27.72 28.34 8.55
C LEU A 1202 -26.86 27.13 8.14
N ILE A 1203 -25.61 27.04 8.63
CA ILE A 1203 -24.63 26.01 8.23
C ILE A 1203 -25.16 24.59 8.46
N PRO A 1204 -25.78 24.22 9.61
CA PRO A 1204 -26.35 22.89 9.81
C PRO A 1204 -27.43 22.50 8.77
N GLY A 1205 -28.27 23.44 8.36
CA GLY A 1205 -29.27 23.22 7.30
C GLY A 1205 -28.63 22.98 5.94
N ILE A 1206 -27.66 23.83 5.57
CA ILE A 1206 -26.88 23.68 4.33
C ILE A 1206 -26.13 22.33 4.34
N MET A 1207 -25.48 21.96 5.45
CA MET A 1207 -24.77 20.69 5.60
C MET A 1207 -25.68 19.47 5.49
N LYS A 1208 -26.86 19.49 6.11
CA LYS A 1208 -27.87 18.42 6.03
C LYS A 1208 -28.32 18.18 4.58
N ILE A 1209 -28.50 19.25 3.81
CA ILE A 1209 -28.91 19.16 2.40
C ILE A 1209 -27.72 18.80 1.50
N ALA A 1210 -26.51 19.31 1.79
CA ALA A 1210 -25.27 18.94 1.11
C ALA A 1210 -24.95 17.45 1.25
N TYR A 1211 -25.03 16.91 2.47
CA TYR A 1211 -24.90 15.49 2.76
C TYR A 1211 -25.96 14.64 2.04
N THR A 1212 -27.20 15.15 1.99
CA THR A 1212 -28.28 14.51 1.22
C THR A 1212 -27.90 14.44 -0.26
N ILE A 1213 -27.50 15.56 -0.89
CA ILE A 1213 -27.08 15.61 -2.30
C ILE A 1213 -25.83 14.73 -2.56
N ASN A 1214 -24.81 14.74 -1.70
CA ASN A 1214 -23.63 13.88 -1.85
C ASN A 1214 -24.03 12.40 -1.93
N ARG A 1215 -24.85 11.93 -0.97
CA ARG A 1215 -25.37 10.55 -0.95
C ARG A 1215 -26.21 10.16 -2.17
N ILE A 1216 -26.69 11.14 -2.94
CA ILE A 1216 -27.51 10.92 -4.14
C ILE A 1216 -26.61 10.86 -5.37
N LEU A 1217 -25.61 11.75 -5.44
CA LEU A 1217 -24.55 11.70 -6.45
C LEU A 1217 -23.75 10.40 -6.35
N GLU A 1218 -23.54 9.88 -5.13
CA GLU A 1218 -22.96 8.55 -4.84
C GLU A 1218 -23.85 7.36 -5.28
N THR A 1219 -25.14 7.58 -5.59
CA THR A 1219 -26.08 6.55 -6.09
C THR A 1219 -26.44 6.74 -7.57
N LEU A 1220 -25.85 7.71 -8.26
CA LEU A 1220 -25.98 7.82 -9.71
C LEU A 1220 -25.12 6.73 -10.35
N ASP A 1221 -25.70 5.99 -11.30
CA ASP A 1221 -24.97 5.00 -12.08
C ASP A 1221 -23.81 5.68 -12.84
N ASP A 1222 -22.74 4.93 -13.06
CA ASP A 1222 -21.49 5.44 -13.61
C ASP A 1222 -21.69 5.95 -15.06
N ASN A 1223 -22.58 5.29 -15.82
CA ASN A 1223 -23.05 5.77 -17.12
C ASN A 1223 -23.75 7.13 -17.03
N TYR A 1224 -24.49 7.37 -15.96
CA TYR A 1224 -25.17 8.65 -15.73
C TYR A 1224 -24.18 9.73 -15.32
N LEU A 1225 -23.18 9.43 -14.48
CA LEU A 1225 -22.08 10.35 -14.16
C LEU A 1225 -21.24 10.72 -15.39
N ILE A 1226 -21.00 9.76 -16.30
CA ILE A 1226 -20.36 10.01 -17.61
C ILE A 1226 -21.20 10.94 -18.49
N SER A 1227 -22.54 10.87 -18.40
CA SER A 1227 -23.44 11.75 -19.18
C SER A 1227 -23.36 13.24 -18.82
N PHE A 1228 -22.71 13.62 -17.69
CA PHE A 1228 -22.40 15.02 -17.38
C PHE A 1228 -21.33 15.63 -18.31
N GLY A 1229 -20.74 14.83 -19.21
CA GLY A 1229 -19.86 15.32 -20.27
C GLY A 1229 -18.58 15.95 -19.74
N ASP A 1230 -18.17 15.58 -18.53
CA ASP A 1230 -16.90 15.95 -17.91
C ASP A 1230 -16.56 14.97 -16.79
N ASP A 1231 -15.39 14.36 -16.87
CA ASP A 1231 -14.84 13.55 -15.79
C ASP A 1231 -14.71 14.32 -14.46
N SER A 1232 -14.66 15.66 -14.50
CA SER A 1232 -14.45 16.50 -13.31
C SER A 1232 -15.44 16.20 -12.17
N LEU A 1233 -16.70 15.88 -12.48
CA LEU A 1233 -17.70 15.55 -11.47
C LEU A 1233 -17.45 14.16 -10.86
N LYS A 1234 -17.20 13.15 -11.70
CA LYS A 1234 -16.80 11.80 -11.26
C LYS A 1234 -15.50 11.83 -10.43
N LYS A 1235 -14.54 12.65 -10.82
CA LYS A 1235 -13.26 12.87 -10.11
C LYS A 1235 -13.47 13.53 -8.74
N ILE A 1236 -14.36 14.53 -8.64
CA ILE A 1236 -14.75 15.11 -7.34
C ILE A 1236 -15.41 14.04 -6.44
N LEU A 1237 -16.28 13.19 -6.98
CA LEU A 1237 -16.98 12.16 -6.20
C LEU A 1237 -16.08 10.97 -5.76
N THR A 1238 -15.00 10.67 -6.50
CA THR A 1238 -14.09 9.54 -6.21
C THR A 1238 -12.92 9.87 -5.27
N ILE A 1239 -12.71 11.14 -4.92
CA ILE A 1239 -11.67 11.63 -3.97
C ILE A 1239 -11.93 11.22 -2.51
#